data_AF-A0AAW7L3J2-F1
#
_entry.id   AF-A0AAW7L3J2-F1
#
_cell.length_a   1.000
_cell.length_b   1.000
_cell.length_c   1.000
_cell.angle_alpha   90.00
_cell.angle_beta   90.00
_cell.angle_gamma   90.00
#
_symmetry.space_group_name_H-M   'P 1'
#
loop_
_entity.id
_entity.type
_entity.pdbx_description
1 polymer ?
#
loop_
_entity_poly.entity_id
_entity_poly.type
_entity_poly.pdbx_seq_one_letter_code
_entity_poly.pdbx_strand_id
1 'polypeptide(L)'
;MSSRKIITNAFNLSALSFSFLSLNVHASIDCSALEQWQTGKTHVTGDQVQAQSTAYEASWWTQANPVENAGDYKDWKILGVCDNAVIDNEIPVITELMPADGFQLTDKDSVVISAQAIDNDGEVTTVEFFVDGIFLAADTSSPYSVDWQAVAGSHQISAIATDDQGAQSLQIINTLTVADDVTNPVNQVPVASISLSTLPEQLIVGSQVVFELSGSDSDGEITALNFAINGDDTHQATSATSQYTWQATALGQASFTLTVTDNEGATAQTTKTLNVVDSAAPGSGVTDCQPQGLYQTPGVNTPYCTVYDADGREVMGADHPRRVIGYFTSWRNGANDQPSYLVNDIPWDKITHINYAFAHVDANNKVSIGDPNSANNPATNMEWPGVIGAEMDPEFAYKGHFNLLNKYKKQHPHVKTLVSVGGWAETGGYFDETGRVESGGFYTMTTHADGSVNYEGINAFAKSTVEFIEKYGFDGVDIDYEYPSSMNDSGHPDDFPISNARRAGLNASYQVLMKKVREELDRAGEAAGKHYLLTIASPSSGYLLRGMETFQAVKYLDYVNIMSYDLHGAWNSHVGHNAALFDTGLDSELTQWNVYGTKEFEGIGYLNTDWAVRYFRGAMAAGRINIGIPYYTRGFKDVSGGTNGLWGQAALPNQADCATGTGVGEKNKCGNGALGIDNLWHDKNDAGQEMPAGSNPLWHAKNLENGIVGSYLEVYGLTPDTDADDRLTGSYTRYYDSVAVAPWLWNADKKVFLSIEDEESMASKVDYVINNGLGGIMFWELAGDFDYDSAKGEYFMGSTLTSLAYDKFNQSGVAYDVHAGNPNFTVPAEAVDITFEAKDFPVGDDNYPISPTFAFTNNSSLDLSGAKISFDVPVSTSAIFKSNWNAQEKLGMAVEVNGSNAAGNNIGGFENEFHRFSITLNNEWGGQPKDFSAGATVNAQVMYYMPITGPSNFTIEKDGKTYAFKAEYPMLPGATPGDGTGNPDNGGGDPVGTCEGVDIATIPVYPNFPQTDWAGNPSHAAAGDLMSHNNAIYKAKWWTTSEPGVTADWTLSCSL
;
A
#
# COMPACT_ATOMS: atom_id res chain seq x y z
N MET A 1 -50.33 5.02 -37.40
CA MET A 1 -51.06 6.29 -37.15
C MET A 1 -51.76 6.20 -35.79
N SER A 2 -51.55 7.21 -34.95
CA SER A 2 -52.29 7.59 -33.73
C SER A 2 -51.97 6.91 -32.38
N SER A 3 -51.65 7.80 -31.40
CA SER A 3 -51.95 7.77 -29.95
C SER A 3 -51.08 6.86 -29.04
N ARG A 4 -50.53 7.24 -27.87
CA ARG A 4 -50.79 8.23 -26.78
C ARG A 4 -49.49 8.34 -25.92
N LYS A 5 -48.95 9.52 -25.56
CA LYS A 5 -49.11 10.38 -24.34
C LYS A 5 -48.27 10.01 -23.07
N ILE A 6 -47.58 11.03 -22.50
CA ILE A 6 -47.24 11.32 -21.07
C ILE A 6 -45.97 10.61 -20.51
N ILE A 7 -44.98 11.17 -19.77
CA ILE A 7 -44.56 12.47 -19.16
C ILE A 7 -43.02 12.36 -18.91
N THR A 8 -42.14 13.18 -19.50
CA THR A 8 -41.41 14.39 -19.02
C THR A 8 -40.28 14.27 -17.97
N ASN A 9 -39.06 14.23 -18.51
CA ASN A 9 -37.76 14.86 -18.18
C ASN A 9 -37.59 15.92 -17.06
N ALA A 10 -36.44 15.75 -16.37
CA ALA A 10 -35.30 16.68 -16.18
C ALA A 10 -35.27 17.75 -15.06
N PHE A 11 -34.12 17.71 -14.38
CA PHE A 11 -33.53 18.58 -13.35
C PHE A 11 -33.31 20.05 -13.78
N ASN A 12 -33.41 20.99 -12.82
CA ASN A 12 -32.29 21.88 -12.42
C ASN A 12 -32.59 22.81 -11.22
N LEU A 13 -31.64 22.79 -10.26
CA LEU A 13 -31.17 23.78 -9.28
C LEU A 13 -32.14 24.66 -8.47
N SER A 14 -31.98 24.64 -7.13
CA SER A 14 -31.46 25.80 -6.36
C SER A 14 -31.18 25.45 -4.90
N ALA A 15 -30.11 26.07 -4.38
CA ALA A 15 -29.58 25.94 -3.03
C ALA A 15 -30.53 26.48 -1.95
N LEU A 16 -30.59 25.80 -0.81
CA LEU A 16 -31.09 26.33 0.45
C LEU A 16 -29.99 26.22 1.50
N SER A 17 -29.45 27.37 1.82
CA SER A 17 -28.44 27.67 2.83
C SER A 17 -28.98 27.35 4.22
N PHE A 18 -28.36 26.41 4.93
CA PHE A 18 -28.53 26.28 6.37
C PHE A 18 -27.69 27.36 7.06
N SER A 19 -28.31 28.53 7.25
CA SER A 19 -27.79 29.57 8.14
C SER A 19 -28.10 29.19 9.58
N PHE A 20 -27.09 28.81 10.35
CA PHE A 20 -27.17 28.76 11.81
C PHE A 20 -27.46 30.18 12.34
N LEU A 21 -28.72 30.43 12.75
CA LEU A 21 -29.08 31.59 13.56
C LEU A 21 -28.76 31.27 15.01
N SER A 22 -27.76 31.96 15.55
CA SER A 22 -27.46 31.99 16.98
C SER A 22 -28.66 32.58 17.74
N LEU A 23 -29.36 31.74 18.49
CA LEU A 23 -30.42 32.18 19.42
C LEU A 23 -29.79 32.94 20.59
N ASN A 24 -29.76 34.27 20.51
CA ASN A 24 -29.59 35.10 21.69
C ASN A 24 -30.93 35.14 22.43
N VAL A 25 -31.01 34.47 23.58
CA VAL A 25 -32.18 34.50 24.46
C VAL A 25 -32.36 35.94 24.97
N HIS A 26 -33.41 36.63 24.55
CA HIS A 26 -33.79 37.94 25.09
C HIS A 26 -34.89 37.77 26.14
N ALA A 27 -34.79 38.50 27.26
CA ALA A 27 -35.73 38.41 28.38
C ALA A 27 -37.12 38.95 27.98
N SER A 28 -38.18 38.40 28.56
CA SER A 28 -39.54 38.94 28.39
C SER A 28 -39.68 40.29 29.10
N ILE A 29 -40.48 41.21 28.51
CA ILE A 29 -40.70 42.55 29.06
C ILE A 29 -42.18 42.88 29.14
N ASP A 30 -42.57 43.62 30.18
CA ASP A 30 -43.92 44.15 30.31
C ASP A 30 -44.12 45.33 29.34
N CYS A 31 -44.83 45.07 28.25
CA CYS A 31 -45.16 46.08 27.24
C CYS A 31 -46.47 46.83 27.50
N SER A 32 -47.15 46.62 28.64
CA SER A 32 -48.45 47.23 28.91
C SER A 32 -48.42 48.77 28.87
N ALA A 33 -47.26 49.38 29.12
CA ALA A 33 -47.03 50.81 29.09
C ALA A 33 -46.48 51.35 27.74
N LEU A 34 -46.13 50.48 26.80
CA LEU A 34 -45.58 50.88 25.50
C LEU A 34 -46.69 51.12 24.48
N GLU A 35 -46.58 52.19 23.68
CA GLU A 35 -47.52 52.43 22.59
C GLU A 35 -47.29 51.43 21.44
N GLN A 36 -48.37 50.98 20.79
CA GLN A 36 -48.28 50.22 19.54
C GLN A 36 -47.69 51.09 18.43
N TRP A 37 -46.70 50.57 17.69
CA TRP A 37 -46.11 51.27 16.57
C TRP A 37 -47.14 51.54 15.47
N GLN A 38 -47.08 52.73 14.86
CA GLN A 38 -48.02 53.14 13.83
C GLN A 38 -47.27 53.66 12.60
N THR A 39 -47.69 53.21 11.42
CA THR A 39 -47.10 53.63 10.15
C THR A 39 -47.19 55.15 9.96
N GLY A 40 -46.06 55.79 9.65
CA GLY A 40 -45.97 57.23 9.39
C GLY A 40 -45.81 58.11 10.64
N LYS A 41 -45.79 57.53 11.85
CA LYS A 41 -45.41 58.23 13.08
C LYS A 41 -43.88 58.29 13.20
N THR A 42 -43.37 59.45 13.60
CA THR A 42 -41.93 59.68 13.74
C THR A 42 -41.47 59.36 15.15
N HIS A 43 -40.37 58.62 15.27
CA HIS A 43 -39.71 58.26 16.52
C HIS A 43 -38.28 58.78 16.53
N VAL A 44 -37.76 59.15 17.70
CA VAL A 44 -36.38 59.61 17.91
C VAL A 44 -35.62 58.67 18.84
N THR A 45 -34.29 58.81 18.95
CA THR A 45 -33.45 57.95 19.78
C THR A 45 -34.03 57.78 21.19
N GLY A 46 -34.21 56.53 21.61
CA GLY A 46 -34.71 56.15 22.93
C GLY A 46 -36.25 56.00 23.02
N ASP A 47 -37.01 56.34 21.98
CA ASP A 47 -38.45 56.08 21.96
C ASP A 47 -38.72 54.57 21.92
N GLN A 48 -39.58 54.09 22.82
CA GLN A 48 -39.95 52.68 22.91
C GLN A 48 -41.37 52.44 22.43
N VAL A 49 -41.55 51.43 21.59
CA VAL A 49 -42.84 51.00 21.04
C VAL A 49 -42.97 49.49 21.10
N GLN A 50 -44.19 48.99 21.00
CA GLN A 50 -44.47 47.58 20.77
C GLN A 50 -45.03 47.34 19.37
N ALA A 51 -44.62 46.26 18.74
CA ALA A 51 -45.18 45.75 17.48
C ALA A 51 -45.09 44.23 17.47
N GLN A 52 -46.12 43.53 16.98
CA GLN A 52 -46.16 42.06 16.95
C GLN A 52 -45.68 41.39 18.25
N SER A 53 -46.20 41.87 19.38
CA SER A 53 -45.89 41.33 20.70
C SER A 53 -44.39 41.39 21.06
N THR A 54 -43.63 42.32 20.49
CA THR A 54 -42.22 42.57 20.85
C THR A 54 -42.02 44.07 21.08
N ALA A 55 -41.21 44.41 22.08
CA ALA A 55 -40.80 45.77 22.36
C ALA A 55 -39.51 46.15 21.64
N TYR A 56 -39.49 47.36 21.10
CA TYR A 56 -38.37 47.93 20.36
C TYR A 56 -38.05 49.33 20.87
N GLU A 57 -36.77 49.71 20.81
CA GLU A 57 -36.28 51.06 21.09
C GLU A 57 -35.67 51.66 19.82
N ALA A 58 -36.04 52.88 19.45
CA ALA A 58 -35.45 53.55 18.29
C ALA A 58 -34.00 53.93 18.57
N SER A 59 -33.08 53.53 17.70
CA SER A 59 -31.66 53.88 17.79
C SER A 59 -31.40 55.34 17.36
N TRP A 60 -32.20 55.86 16.43
CA TRP A 60 -32.17 57.24 15.92
C TRP A 60 -33.51 57.65 15.31
N TRP A 61 -33.57 58.85 14.73
CA TRP A 61 -34.77 59.34 14.04
C TRP A 61 -35.22 58.33 12.98
N THR A 62 -36.43 57.78 13.10
CA THR A 62 -36.96 56.82 12.13
C THR A 62 -38.49 56.86 12.04
N GLN A 63 -39.00 56.45 10.88
CA GLN A 63 -40.40 56.13 10.63
C GLN A 63 -40.55 54.68 10.10
N ALA A 64 -39.43 53.93 10.06
CA ALA A 64 -39.39 52.58 9.50
C ALA A 64 -40.09 51.58 10.43
N ASN A 65 -40.60 50.49 9.85
CA ASN A 65 -41.26 49.42 10.59
C ASN A 65 -40.25 48.67 11.49
N PRO A 66 -40.44 48.64 12.83
CA PRO A 66 -39.53 47.99 13.75
C PRO A 66 -39.39 46.48 13.53
N VAL A 67 -40.42 45.80 13.04
CA VAL A 67 -40.36 44.35 12.78
C VAL A 67 -39.36 44.02 11.66
N GLU A 68 -39.25 44.89 10.66
CA GLU A 68 -38.41 44.67 9.48
C GLU A 68 -36.99 45.26 9.64
N ASN A 69 -36.84 46.27 10.48
CA ASN A 69 -35.61 47.05 10.63
C ASN A 69 -35.04 47.05 12.07
N ALA A 70 -35.10 45.91 12.75
CA ALA A 70 -34.46 45.72 14.04
C ALA A 70 -33.13 44.93 13.99
N GLY A 71 -32.19 45.28 14.87
CA GLY A 71 -30.89 44.62 15.05
C GLY A 71 -29.84 45.55 15.71
N ASP A 72 -28.70 44.99 16.15
CA ASP A 72 -27.68 45.71 16.95
C ASP A 72 -27.12 46.99 16.33
N TYR A 73 -27.32 47.20 15.02
CA TYR A 73 -26.89 48.39 14.28
C TYR A 73 -27.94 48.92 13.31
N LYS A 74 -29.23 48.67 13.57
CA LYS A 74 -30.35 49.16 12.74
C LYS A 74 -31.15 50.27 13.43
N ASP A 75 -32.13 50.79 12.70
CA ASP A 75 -33.07 51.83 13.15
C ASP A 75 -33.73 51.49 14.49
N TRP A 76 -33.97 50.19 14.76
CA TRP A 76 -34.57 49.71 15.99
C TRP A 76 -33.69 48.68 16.71
N LYS A 77 -33.63 48.79 18.03
CA LYS A 77 -33.05 47.79 18.93
C LYS A 77 -34.15 46.96 19.57
N ILE A 78 -34.00 45.64 19.61
CA ILE A 78 -34.97 44.75 20.25
C ILE A 78 -34.77 44.79 21.77
N LEU A 79 -35.83 45.01 22.52
CA LEU A 79 -35.82 45.01 23.98
C LEU A 79 -36.28 43.67 24.57
N GLY A 80 -37.21 42.99 23.91
CA GLY A 80 -37.72 41.67 24.32
C GLY A 80 -39.19 41.46 23.95
N VAL A 81 -39.69 40.24 24.14
CA VAL A 81 -41.07 39.85 23.80
C VAL A 81 -42.05 40.36 24.88
N CYS A 82 -43.21 40.85 24.47
CA CYS A 82 -44.25 41.43 25.30
C CYS A 82 -45.10 40.37 26.01
N ASP A 83 -45.15 40.42 27.33
CA ASP A 83 -45.75 39.38 28.19
C ASP A 83 -47.29 39.24 28.17
N ASN A 84 -48.04 39.87 27.25
CA ASN A 84 -49.53 39.88 27.31
C ASN A 84 -50.26 39.90 25.95
N ALA A 85 -49.94 39.00 25.01
CA ALA A 85 -50.79 38.74 23.85
C ALA A 85 -51.58 37.43 24.03
N VAL A 86 -52.91 37.52 23.96
CA VAL A 86 -53.81 36.36 23.91
C VAL A 86 -53.67 35.72 22.52
N ILE A 87 -53.22 34.46 22.49
CA ILE A 87 -53.10 33.64 21.28
C ILE A 87 -54.44 32.89 21.10
N ASP A 88 -54.96 32.85 19.87
CA ASP A 88 -56.18 32.10 19.53
C ASP A 88 -55.76 30.63 19.38
N ASN A 89 -56.42 29.71 20.10
CA ASN A 89 -55.96 28.33 20.23
C ASN A 89 -55.84 27.61 18.88
N GLU A 90 -54.64 27.15 18.52
CA GLU A 90 -54.44 26.29 17.35
C GLU A 90 -54.83 24.84 17.68
N ILE A 91 -55.18 24.05 16.65
CA ILE A 91 -55.49 22.63 16.88
C ILE A 91 -54.19 21.82 16.89
N PRO A 92 -54.04 20.81 17.76
CA PRO A 92 -52.84 19.98 17.79
C PRO A 92 -52.70 19.18 16.50
N VAL A 93 -51.49 18.76 16.13
CA VAL A 93 -51.20 17.98 14.92
C VAL A 93 -50.51 16.67 15.29
N ILE A 94 -51.07 15.54 14.85
CA ILE A 94 -50.39 14.24 14.88
C ILE A 94 -49.47 14.15 13.66
N THR A 95 -48.16 14.07 13.88
CA THR A 95 -47.15 14.05 12.83
C THR A 95 -46.76 12.64 12.41
N GLU A 96 -46.95 11.66 13.30
CA GLU A 96 -46.64 10.26 13.05
C GLU A 96 -47.57 9.35 13.87
N LEU A 97 -48.05 8.26 13.26
CA LEU A 97 -48.82 7.21 13.89
C LEU A 97 -48.25 5.86 13.45
N MET A 98 -47.85 5.02 14.41
CA MET A 98 -47.25 3.70 14.16
C MET A 98 -48.09 2.59 14.79
N PRO A 99 -48.10 1.36 14.22
CA PRO A 99 -47.37 0.93 13.02
C PRO A 99 -47.85 1.62 11.73
N ALA A 100 -46.93 1.86 10.79
CA ALA A 100 -47.24 2.55 9.53
C ALA A 100 -48.15 1.70 8.61
N ASP A 101 -48.79 2.35 7.63
CA ASP A 101 -49.69 1.70 6.68
C ASP A 101 -48.99 0.56 5.92
N GLY A 102 -49.62 -0.63 5.86
CA GLY A 102 -49.07 -1.82 5.21
C GLY A 102 -48.21 -2.73 6.10
N PHE A 103 -48.00 -2.39 7.39
CA PHE A 103 -47.29 -3.26 8.34
C PHE A 103 -48.03 -4.60 8.52
N GLN A 104 -47.30 -5.72 8.50
CA GLN A 104 -47.87 -7.07 8.63
C GLN A 104 -47.67 -7.59 10.05
N LEU A 105 -48.71 -8.17 10.64
CA LEU A 105 -48.73 -8.69 12.01
C LEU A 105 -49.32 -10.11 12.04
N THR A 106 -49.12 -10.79 13.15
CA THR A 106 -49.64 -12.15 13.40
C THR A 106 -50.58 -12.14 14.60
N ASP A 107 -51.54 -13.07 14.66
CA ASP A 107 -52.51 -13.15 15.77
C ASP A 107 -51.80 -13.21 17.14
N LYS A 108 -52.24 -12.36 18.08
CA LYS A 108 -51.69 -12.17 19.45
C LYS A 108 -50.37 -11.44 19.59
N ASP A 109 -49.77 -10.93 18.52
CA ASP A 109 -48.61 -10.04 18.63
C ASP A 109 -48.93 -8.88 19.60
N SER A 110 -48.02 -8.60 20.53
CA SER A 110 -48.13 -7.42 21.40
C SER A 110 -47.59 -6.22 20.65
N VAL A 111 -48.48 -5.36 20.17
CA VAL A 111 -48.16 -4.23 19.30
C VAL A 111 -48.26 -2.94 20.10
N VAL A 112 -47.16 -2.19 20.16
CA VAL A 112 -47.20 -0.83 20.70
C VAL A 112 -47.69 0.11 19.59
N ILE A 113 -48.89 0.65 19.77
CA ILE A 113 -49.41 1.74 18.92
C ILE A 113 -48.93 3.05 19.53
N SER A 114 -48.17 3.83 18.76
CA SER A 114 -47.60 5.09 19.24
C SER A 114 -47.93 6.24 18.30
N ALA A 115 -48.06 7.43 18.87
CA ALA A 115 -48.27 8.65 18.11
C ALA A 115 -47.33 9.76 18.58
N GLN A 116 -46.82 10.53 17.63
CA GLN A 116 -46.20 11.82 17.90
C GLN A 116 -47.21 12.91 17.59
N ALA A 117 -47.53 13.72 18.60
CA ALA A 117 -48.41 14.87 18.46
C ALA A 117 -47.74 16.10 19.04
N ILE A 118 -47.89 17.23 18.35
CA ILE A 118 -47.41 18.54 18.77
C ILE A 118 -48.56 19.54 18.75
N ASP A 119 -48.51 20.50 19.65
CA ASP A 119 -49.34 21.69 19.59
C ASP A 119 -48.42 22.91 19.57
N ASN A 120 -48.70 23.86 18.69
CA ASN A 120 -47.74 24.93 18.38
C ASN A 120 -47.88 26.14 19.32
N ASP A 121 -49.06 26.35 19.89
CA ASP A 121 -49.34 27.45 20.81
C ASP A 121 -49.70 26.99 22.24
N GLY A 122 -49.96 25.70 22.43
CA GLY A 122 -50.19 25.07 23.73
C GLY A 122 -49.42 23.77 23.93
N GLU A 123 -49.97 22.92 24.79
CA GLU A 123 -49.47 21.56 25.01
C GLU A 123 -50.56 20.55 24.64
N VAL A 124 -50.18 19.45 23.99
CA VAL A 124 -51.07 18.30 23.82
C VAL A 124 -51.32 17.69 25.19
N THR A 125 -52.56 17.72 25.67
CA THR A 125 -52.94 17.18 26.98
C THR A 125 -53.22 15.69 26.95
N THR A 126 -53.73 15.18 25.83
CA THR A 126 -54.13 13.77 25.68
C THR A 126 -54.01 13.29 24.24
N VAL A 127 -53.57 12.05 24.06
CA VAL A 127 -53.76 11.30 22.81
C VAL A 127 -54.53 10.03 23.08
N GLU A 128 -55.70 9.91 22.45
CA GLU A 128 -56.60 8.76 22.53
C GLU A 128 -56.37 7.82 21.35
N PHE A 129 -56.17 6.54 21.61
CA PHE A 129 -55.90 5.52 20.59
C PHE A 129 -57.08 4.58 20.39
N PHE A 130 -57.31 4.16 19.15
CA PHE A 130 -58.43 3.31 18.76
C PHE A 130 -58.00 2.25 17.74
N VAL A 131 -58.62 1.08 17.80
CA VAL A 131 -58.57 0.03 16.76
C VAL A 131 -59.99 -0.30 16.33
N ASP A 132 -60.25 -0.25 15.02
CA ASP A 132 -61.58 -0.38 14.39
C ASP A 132 -62.66 0.53 15.00
N GLY A 133 -62.22 1.72 15.44
CA GLY A 133 -63.08 2.69 16.14
C GLY A 133 -63.39 2.35 17.60
N ILE A 134 -62.81 1.28 18.16
CA ILE A 134 -62.92 0.94 19.59
C ILE A 134 -61.78 1.62 20.35
N PHE A 135 -62.13 2.41 21.36
CA PHE A 135 -61.17 3.10 22.24
C PHE A 135 -60.34 2.08 23.03
N LEU A 136 -59.03 2.24 22.99
CA LEU A 136 -58.08 1.44 23.76
C LEU A 136 -57.70 2.14 25.06
N ALA A 137 -57.02 3.28 24.94
CA ALA A 137 -56.57 4.10 26.05
C ALA A 137 -56.34 5.55 25.61
N ALA A 138 -56.30 6.44 26.60
CA ALA A 138 -55.81 7.80 26.46
C ALA A 138 -54.47 7.89 27.19
N ASP A 139 -53.45 8.39 26.52
CA ASP A 139 -52.16 8.69 27.12
C ASP A 139 -52.01 10.20 27.27
N THR A 140 -51.66 10.65 28.47
CA THR A 140 -51.50 12.07 28.83
C THR A 140 -50.04 12.48 28.91
N SER A 141 -49.09 11.59 28.61
CA SER A 141 -47.66 11.86 28.71
C SER A 141 -46.91 11.43 27.45
N SER A 142 -46.25 12.38 26.79
CA SER A 142 -45.37 12.08 25.65
C SER A 142 -44.10 11.33 26.08
N PRO A 143 -43.62 10.32 25.33
CA PRO A 143 -44.17 9.82 24.06
C PRO A 143 -45.46 9.00 24.24
N TYR A 144 -46.49 9.35 23.48
CA TYR A 144 -47.82 8.76 23.61
C TYR A 144 -47.88 7.36 23.01
N SER A 145 -48.30 6.38 23.81
CA SER A 145 -48.42 5.01 23.31
C SER A 145 -49.44 4.16 24.08
N VAL A 146 -49.92 3.11 23.42
CA VAL A 146 -50.73 2.06 24.05
C VAL A 146 -50.32 0.70 23.53
N ASP A 147 -50.33 -0.29 24.41
CA ASP A 147 -50.18 -1.69 24.02
C ASP A 147 -51.53 -2.23 23.53
N TRP A 148 -51.55 -2.75 22.31
CA TRP A 148 -52.66 -3.48 21.73
C TRP A 148 -52.22 -4.91 21.41
N GLN A 149 -52.98 -5.89 21.89
CA GLN A 149 -52.78 -7.27 21.48
C GLN A 149 -53.50 -7.50 20.14
N ALA A 150 -52.73 -7.74 19.08
CA ALA A 150 -53.25 -7.92 17.74
C ALA A 150 -54.19 -9.13 17.67
N VAL A 151 -55.27 -8.99 16.90
CA VAL A 151 -56.24 -10.06 16.66
C VAL A 151 -56.25 -10.34 15.15
N ALA A 152 -56.37 -11.60 14.73
CA ALA A 152 -56.42 -11.96 13.32
C ALA A 152 -57.54 -11.22 12.56
N GLY A 153 -57.19 -10.58 11.43
CA GLY A 153 -58.12 -9.78 10.65
C GLY A 153 -57.47 -8.55 9.99
N SER A 154 -58.27 -7.79 9.25
CA SER A 154 -57.86 -6.47 8.77
C SER A 154 -58.41 -5.41 9.72
N HIS A 155 -57.52 -4.54 10.19
CA HIS A 155 -57.81 -3.56 11.25
C HIS A 155 -57.47 -2.13 10.81
N GLN A 156 -58.23 -1.17 11.31
CA GLN A 156 -58.00 0.28 11.18
C GLN A 156 -57.50 0.85 12.50
N ILE A 157 -56.34 1.51 12.52
CA ILE A 157 -55.85 2.21 13.71
C ILE A 157 -56.13 3.69 13.57
N SER A 158 -56.55 4.36 14.64
CA SER A 158 -56.63 5.82 14.66
C SER A 158 -56.23 6.41 16.00
N ALA A 159 -55.71 7.63 15.98
CA ALA A 159 -55.39 8.41 17.18
C ALA A 159 -56.03 9.80 17.13
N ILE A 160 -56.50 10.30 18.27
CA ILE A 160 -57.04 11.65 18.46
C ILE A 160 -56.18 12.41 19.47
N ALA A 161 -55.56 13.52 19.07
CA ALA A 161 -54.80 14.39 19.97
C ALA A 161 -55.68 15.56 20.42
N THR A 162 -55.63 15.94 21.70
CA THR A 162 -56.35 17.08 22.29
C THR A 162 -55.37 18.04 22.98
N ASP A 163 -55.49 19.34 22.76
CA ASP A 163 -54.66 20.37 23.42
C ASP A 163 -55.19 20.80 24.79
N ASP A 164 -54.53 21.77 25.44
CA ASP A 164 -54.87 22.29 26.77
C ASP A 164 -56.03 23.28 26.79
N GLN A 165 -56.51 23.72 25.63
CA GLN A 165 -57.71 24.53 25.48
C GLN A 165 -58.90 23.75 24.89
N GLY A 166 -58.72 22.46 24.61
CA GLY A 166 -59.72 21.48 24.25
C GLY A 166 -59.95 21.26 22.75
N ALA A 167 -59.09 21.75 21.85
CA ALA A 167 -59.22 21.45 20.42
C ALA A 167 -58.54 20.12 20.04
N GLN A 168 -59.02 19.48 18.97
CA GLN A 168 -58.69 18.09 18.65
C GLN A 168 -58.33 17.85 17.18
N SER A 169 -57.42 16.91 16.92
CA SER A 169 -57.12 16.37 15.58
C SER A 169 -57.13 14.84 15.55
N LEU A 170 -57.38 14.26 14.37
CA LEU A 170 -57.53 12.81 14.15
C LEU A 170 -56.65 12.33 12.99
N GLN A 171 -55.94 11.22 13.18
CA GLN A 171 -55.21 10.50 12.13
C GLN A 171 -55.63 9.02 12.09
N ILE A 172 -55.75 8.45 10.88
CA ILE A 172 -56.23 7.07 10.64
C ILE A 172 -55.30 6.32 9.68
N ILE A 173 -55.03 5.04 9.97
CA ILE A 173 -54.30 4.07 9.13
C ILE A 173 -55.27 2.94 8.73
N ASN A 174 -55.33 2.59 7.44
CA ASN A 174 -56.45 1.81 6.88
C ASN A 174 -56.10 0.37 6.46
N THR A 175 -54.83 -0.04 6.40
CA THR A 175 -54.47 -1.34 5.79
C THR A 175 -53.66 -2.30 6.67
N LEU A 176 -53.78 -2.21 8.00
CA LEU A 176 -53.12 -3.16 8.89
C LEU A 176 -53.76 -4.55 8.74
N THR A 177 -52.97 -5.55 8.33
CA THR A 177 -53.44 -6.94 8.17
C THR A 177 -52.74 -7.83 9.18
N VAL A 178 -53.52 -8.52 10.01
CA VAL A 178 -53.06 -9.50 11.00
C VAL A 178 -53.43 -10.90 10.48
N ALA A 179 -52.43 -11.73 10.19
CA ALA A 179 -52.64 -13.08 9.66
C ALA A 179 -53.08 -14.07 10.76
N ASP A 180 -53.98 -14.99 10.42
CA ASP A 180 -54.51 -16.05 11.29
C ASP A 180 -53.48 -17.19 11.41
N ASP A 181 -52.89 -17.39 12.60
CA ASP A 181 -51.86 -18.40 12.81
C ASP A 181 -52.44 -19.68 13.43
N VAL A 182 -52.52 -20.74 12.61
CA VAL A 182 -52.44 -22.11 13.13
C VAL A 182 -51.03 -22.63 12.85
N THR A 183 -50.08 -22.15 13.62
CA THR A 183 -48.85 -22.83 13.97
C THR A 183 -48.53 -22.51 15.43
N ASN A 184 -48.13 -23.52 16.20
CA ASN A 184 -47.55 -23.27 17.53
C ASN A 184 -46.33 -22.35 17.36
N PRO A 185 -46.01 -21.48 18.33
CA PRO A 185 -44.81 -20.67 18.24
C PRO A 185 -43.62 -21.56 17.91
N VAL A 186 -42.92 -21.23 16.83
CA VAL A 186 -41.67 -21.91 16.47
C VAL A 186 -40.63 -21.39 17.45
N ASN A 187 -40.24 -22.23 18.41
CA ASN A 187 -39.14 -21.97 19.33
C ASN A 187 -37.93 -21.40 18.59
N GLN A 188 -37.42 -20.25 19.04
CA GLN A 188 -36.21 -19.66 18.49
C GLN A 188 -34.98 -20.39 19.04
N VAL A 189 -33.92 -20.44 18.25
CA VAL A 189 -32.67 -21.07 18.68
C VAL A 189 -31.93 -20.13 19.64
N PRO A 190 -31.32 -20.63 20.72
CA PRO A 190 -30.56 -19.79 21.65
C PRO A 190 -29.28 -19.24 20.98
N VAL A 191 -28.60 -18.30 21.63
CA VAL A 191 -27.30 -17.75 21.20
C VAL A 191 -26.21 -18.28 22.13
N ALA A 192 -25.08 -18.69 21.57
CA ALA A 192 -23.91 -19.22 22.29
C ALA A 192 -22.71 -18.26 22.21
N SER A 193 -22.01 -18.02 23.32
CA SER A 193 -20.82 -17.16 23.36
C SER A 193 -19.69 -17.75 24.22
N ILE A 194 -18.45 -17.58 23.75
CA ILE A 194 -17.21 -17.97 24.43
C ILE A 194 -16.29 -16.74 24.54
N SER A 195 -16.03 -16.26 25.75
CA SER A 195 -14.98 -15.28 26.06
C SER A 195 -13.85 -15.90 26.88
N LEU A 196 -12.71 -15.21 26.97
CA LEU A 196 -11.54 -15.65 27.73
C LEU A 196 -11.19 -14.57 28.75
N SER A 197 -11.17 -14.91 30.04
CA SER A 197 -10.87 -13.92 31.09
C SER A 197 -9.37 -13.64 31.23
N THR A 198 -8.53 -14.59 30.82
CA THR A 198 -7.06 -14.46 30.78
C THR A 198 -6.50 -15.32 29.64
N LEU A 199 -5.67 -14.71 28.78
CA LEU A 199 -4.87 -15.43 27.78
C LEU A 199 -3.40 -15.05 27.98
N PRO A 200 -2.50 -16.01 28.27
CA PRO A 200 -1.07 -15.72 28.30
C PRO A 200 -0.56 -15.32 26.91
N GLU A 201 0.49 -14.50 26.87
CA GLU A 201 1.14 -14.00 25.64
C GLU A 201 1.56 -15.14 24.69
N GLN A 202 1.89 -16.31 25.25
CA GLN A 202 2.02 -17.58 24.54
C GLN A 202 1.33 -18.72 25.31
N LEU A 203 0.62 -19.58 24.57
CA LEU A 203 -0.05 -20.75 25.12
C LEU A 203 0.86 -21.98 24.98
N ILE A 204 1.63 -22.30 26.02
CA ILE A 204 2.53 -23.45 26.06
C ILE A 204 1.90 -24.66 26.78
N VAL A 205 2.48 -25.85 26.61
CA VAL A 205 2.09 -27.02 27.41
C VAL A 205 2.26 -26.70 28.90
N GLY A 206 1.17 -26.82 29.66
CA GLY A 206 1.06 -26.48 31.06
C GLY A 206 0.30 -25.18 31.34
N SER A 207 0.14 -24.28 30.35
CA SER A 207 -0.62 -23.04 30.49
C SER A 207 -2.09 -23.30 30.81
N GLN A 208 -2.68 -22.41 31.62
CA GLN A 208 -4.10 -22.43 31.97
C GLN A 208 -4.85 -21.32 31.25
N VAL A 209 -6.00 -21.67 30.69
CA VAL A 209 -6.93 -20.74 30.03
C VAL A 209 -8.28 -20.85 30.72
N VAL A 210 -8.85 -19.71 31.08
CA VAL A 210 -10.17 -19.63 31.70
C VAL A 210 -11.16 -19.14 30.65
N PHE A 211 -12.08 -20.03 30.29
CA PHE A 211 -13.20 -19.76 29.40
C PHE A 211 -14.39 -19.26 30.21
N GLU A 212 -15.01 -18.19 29.74
CA GLU A 212 -16.33 -17.76 30.19
C GLU A 212 -17.33 -18.11 29.10
N LEU A 213 -18.29 -18.93 29.46
CA LEU A 213 -19.30 -19.52 28.58
C LEU A 213 -20.62 -18.85 28.91
N SER A 214 -21.34 -18.38 27.89
CA SER A 214 -22.68 -17.84 28.09
C SER A 214 -23.64 -18.27 26.98
N GLY A 215 -24.90 -18.36 27.37
CA GLY A 215 -26.03 -18.55 26.48
C GLY A 215 -27.11 -17.53 26.79
N SER A 216 -27.79 -17.04 25.76
CA SER A 216 -28.98 -16.19 25.90
C SER A 216 -30.05 -16.67 24.94
N ASP A 217 -31.31 -16.61 25.36
CA ASP A 217 -32.43 -16.97 24.51
C ASP A 217 -33.49 -15.88 24.58
N SER A 218 -34.10 -15.59 23.43
CA SER A 218 -34.95 -14.42 23.25
C SER A 218 -36.42 -14.69 23.56
N ASP A 219 -36.85 -15.96 23.46
CA ASP A 219 -38.21 -16.43 23.73
C ASP A 219 -38.27 -17.50 24.84
N GLY A 220 -37.11 -17.89 25.40
CA GLY A 220 -37.01 -18.92 26.43
C GLY A 220 -35.87 -18.72 27.44
N GLU A 221 -35.64 -19.77 28.25
CA GLU A 221 -34.55 -19.87 29.22
C GLU A 221 -33.53 -20.92 28.80
N ILE A 222 -32.24 -20.66 29.03
CA ILE A 222 -31.18 -21.64 28.80
C ILE A 222 -31.24 -22.74 29.85
N THR A 223 -31.38 -23.99 29.40
CA THR A 223 -31.41 -25.17 30.27
C THR A 223 -30.09 -25.94 30.29
N ALA A 224 -29.25 -25.82 29.26
CA ALA A 224 -27.94 -26.48 29.23
C ALA A 224 -26.87 -25.72 28.43
N LEU A 225 -25.65 -25.76 28.94
CA LEU A 225 -24.40 -25.45 28.25
C LEU A 225 -23.56 -26.73 28.22
N ASN A 226 -23.06 -27.13 27.06
CA ASN A 226 -22.18 -28.28 26.88
C ASN A 226 -20.93 -27.86 26.11
N PHE A 227 -19.77 -27.97 26.74
CA PHE A 227 -18.49 -27.49 26.24
C PHE A 227 -17.57 -28.67 25.92
N ALA A 228 -17.28 -28.84 24.64
CA ALA A 228 -16.45 -29.92 24.11
C ALA A 228 -15.07 -29.41 23.73
N ILE A 229 -14.05 -30.25 23.94
CA ILE A 229 -12.66 -30.01 23.53
C ILE A 229 -12.29 -31.08 22.53
N ASN A 230 -11.88 -30.68 21.32
CA ASN A 230 -11.57 -31.58 20.21
C ASN A 230 -12.68 -32.59 19.88
N GLY A 231 -13.94 -32.20 20.13
CA GLY A 231 -15.12 -33.02 19.87
C GLY A 231 -15.56 -33.90 21.05
N ASP A 232 -14.80 -33.95 22.15
CA ASP A 232 -15.18 -34.67 23.37
C ASP A 232 -15.83 -33.72 24.38
N ASP A 233 -17.03 -34.02 24.86
CA ASP A 233 -17.72 -33.23 25.89
C ASP A 233 -16.92 -33.24 27.21
N THR A 234 -16.53 -32.05 27.68
CA THR A 234 -15.65 -31.91 28.86
C THR A 234 -16.28 -31.17 30.03
N HIS A 235 -17.23 -30.27 29.77
CA HIS A 235 -17.88 -29.48 30.81
C HIS A 235 -19.35 -29.23 30.48
N GLN A 236 -20.21 -29.34 31.48
CA GLN A 236 -21.64 -29.09 31.37
C GLN A 236 -22.12 -28.19 32.49
N ALA A 237 -23.04 -27.29 32.17
CA ALA A 237 -23.72 -26.44 33.14
C ALA A 237 -25.20 -26.31 32.79
N THR A 238 -26.05 -26.11 33.79
CA THR A 238 -27.50 -25.89 33.63
C THR A 238 -27.89 -24.43 33.86
N SER A 239 -26.90 -23.54 33.93
CA SER A 239 -27.08 -22.10 34.08
C SER A 239 -26.73 -21.39 32.78
N ALA A 240 -27.37 -20.25 32.52
CA ALA A 240 -27.13 -19.44 31.31
C ALA A 240 -25.68 -18.92 31.18
N THR A 241 -24.89 -18.96 32.26
CA THR A 241 -23.46 -18.67 32.24
C THR A 241 -22.67 -19.72 33.03
N SER A 242 -21.42 -19.95 32.64
CA SER A 242 -20.49 -20.84 33.34
C SER A 242 -19.04 -20.43 33.07
N GLN A 243 -18.10 -20.88 33.91
CA GLN A 243 -16.67 -20.81 33.61
C GLN A 243 -16.07 -22.20 33.52
N TYR A 244 -15.05 -22.36 32.67
CA TYR A 244 -14.28 -23.59 32.56
C TYR A 244 -12.79 -23.27 32.44
N THR A 245 -11.96 -23.90 33.28
CA THR A 245 -10.51 -23.75 33.21
C THR A 245 -9.92 -24.96 32.51
N TRP A 246 -9.30 -24.71 31.37
CA TRP A 246 -8.56 -25.71 30.62
C TRP A 246 -7.06 -25.57 30.87
N GLN A 247 -6.37 -26.70 30.99
CA GLN A 247 -4.92 -26.74 31.00
C GLN A 247 -4.41 -27.40 29.72
N ALA A 248 -3.50 -26.73 29.02
CA ALA A 248 -2.88 -27.27 27.82
C ALA A 248 -1.99 -28.47 28.17
N THR A 249 -2.30 -29.67 27.71
CA THR A 249 -1.56 -30.90 28.06
C THR A 249 -0.75 -31.50 26.91
N ALA A 250 -0.94 -31.03 25.67
CA ALA A 250 -0.26 -31.51 24.47
C ALA A 250 -0.10 -30.38 23.45
N LEU A 251 0.87 -30.53 22.54
CA LEU A 251 1.15 -29.59 21.45
C LEU A 251 0.09 -29.66 20.34
N GLY A 252 -0.06 -28.56 19.62
CA GLY A 252 -0.94 -28.44 18.46
C GLY A 252 -2.24 -27.71 18.77
N GLN A 253 -3.14 -27.69 17.78
CA GLN A 253 -4.41 -26.97 17.87
C GLN A 253 -5.42 -27.74 18.75
N ALA A 254 -6.06 -27.02 19.68
CA ALA A 254 -7.21 -27.47 20.43
C ALA A 254 -8.45 -26.67 19.99
N SER A 255 -9.52 -27.37 19.62
CA SER A 255 -10.82 -26.81 19.27
C SER A 255 -11.76 -26.88 20.47
N PHE A 256 -12.50 -25.81 20.72
CA PHE A 256 -13.39 -25.63 21.85
C PHE A 256 -14.78 -25.28 21.34
N THR A 257 -15.73 -26.20 21.45
CA THR A 257 -17.09 -26.02 20.95
C THR A 257 -18.06 -25.90 22.12
N LEU A 258 -18.77 -24.78 22.22
CA LEU A 258 -19.87 -24.59 23.16
C LEU A 258 -21.19 -24.86 22.42
N THR A 259 -22.00 -25.77 22.98
CA THR A 259 -23.39 -26.00 22.60
C THR A 259 -24.31 -25.49 23.70
N VAL A 260 -25.30 -24.67 23.35
CA VAL A 260 -26.29 -24.09 24.26
C VAL A 260 -27.66 -24.65 23.92
N THR A 261 -28.45 -25.05 24.90
CA THR A 261 -29.81 -25.60 24.74
C THR A 261 -30.82 -24.78 25.54
N ASP A 262 -31.95 -24.43 24.94
CA ASP A 262 -33.06 -23.72 25.60
C ASP A 262 -34.05 -24.67 26.30
N ASN A 263 -35.17 -24.14 26.80
CA ASN A 263 -36.21 -24.87 27.52
C ASN A 263 -37.20 -25.65 26.64
N GLU A 264 -37.20 -25.43 25.34
CA GLU A 264 -38.00 -26.20 24.38
C GLU A 264 -37.16 -27.21 23.57
N GLY A 265 -35.85 -27.23 23.82
CA GLY A 265 -34.89 -28.21 23.32
C GLY A 265 -34.14 -27.80 22.05
N ALA A 266 -34.23 -26.54 21.59
CA ALA A 266 -33.40 -26.10 20.47
C ALA A 266 -31.98 -25.74 20.93
N THR A 267 -31.03 -25.87 20.00
CA THR A 267 -29.60 -25.80 20.29
C THR A 267 -28.85 -24.87 19.35
N ALA A 268 -27.87 -24.14 19.86
CA ALA A 268 -26.91 -23.38 19.06
C ALA A 268 -25.46 -23.69 19.45
N GLN A 269 -24.55 -23.54 18.50
CA GLN A 269 -23.13 -23.85 18.68
C GLN A 269 -22.23 -22.68 18.29
N THR A 270 -21.12 -22.53 19.02
CA THR A 270 -19.99 -21.67 18.63
C THR A 270 -18.69 -22.41 18.91
N THR A 271 -17.65 -22.15 18.11
CA THR A 271 -16.35 -22.82 18.22
C THR A 271 -15.22 -21.81 18.28
N LYS A 272 -14.25 -22.05 19.15
CA LYS A 272 -13.01 -21.29 19.29
C LYS A 272 -11.82 -22.23 19.21
N THR A 273 -10.75 -21.87 18.51
CA THR A 273 -9.52 -22.68 18.44
C THR A 273 -8.37 -21.97 19.12
N LEU A 274 -7.57 -22.70 19.90
CA LEU A 274 -6.32 -22.21 20.48
C LEU A 274 -5.16 -23.12 20.08
N ASN A 275 -3.97 -22.57 19.84
CA ASN A 275 -2.78 -23.34 19.47
C ASN A 275 -1.80 -23.46 20.63
N VAL A 276 -1.40 -24.68 21.00
CA VAL A 276 -0.43 -24.95 22.06
C VAL A 276 0.96 -25.18 21.46
N VAL A 277 1.93 -24.36 21.88
CA VAL A 277 3.32 -24.41 21.40
C VAL A 277 4.27 -24.99 22.46
N ASP A 278 5.49 -25.37 22.06
CA ASP A 278 6.48 -25.97 22.97
C ASP A 278 7.15 -24.90 23.85
N SER A 279 7.45 -25.25 25.11
CA SER A 279 8.04 -24.37 26.11
C SER A 279 9.58 -24.27 26.01
N ALA A 280 10.18 -24.75 24.94
CA ALA A 280 11.63 -24.92 24.83
C ALA A 280 12.23 -24.35 23.53
N ALA A 281 12.17 -23.03 23.36
CA ALA A 281 13.21 -22.17 22.76
C ALA A 281 12.72 -20.70 22.77
N PRO A 282 13.60 -19.70 22.94
CA PRO A 282 13.27 -18.35 22.50
C PRO A 282 13.06 -18.39 20.98
N GLY A 283 11.88 -18.00 20.51
CA GLY A 283 11.52 -18.00 19.08
C GLY A 283 10.45 -19.03 18.71
N SER A 284 9.25 -18.91 19.31
CA SER A 284 8.00 -19.46 18.75
C SER A 284 6.98 -18.33 18.52
N GLY A 285 7.51 -17.14 18.25
CA GLY A 285 6.70 -15.95 18.00
C GLY A 285 6.08 -16.05 16.62
N VAL A 286 4.98 -15.34 16.43
CA VAL A 286 4.25 -15.17 15.17
C VAL A 286 5.12 -14.63 14.00
N THR A 287 6.42 -14.39 14.24
CA THR A 287 7.38 -13.69 13.38
C THR A 287 8.60 -14.54 12.97
N ASP A 288 8.72 -15.81 13.38
CA ASP A 288 10.01 -16.54 13.25
C ASP A 288 10.47 -16.73 11.80
N CYS A 289 9.57 -16.70 10.81
CA CYS A 289 9.90 -16.77 9.39
C CYS A 289 9.52 -15.50 8.61
N GLN A 290 9.15 -14.42 9.29
CA GLN A 290 8.70 -13.20 8.62
C GLN A 290 9.88 -12.48 7.93
N PRO A 291 9.79 -12.17 6.63
CA PRO A 291 10.79 -11.33 5.97
C PRO A 291 10.96 -9.99 6.67
N GLN A 292 12.19 -9.57 6.95
CA GLN A 292 12.45 -8.33 7.67
C GLN A 292 11.84 -7.11 6.93
N GLY A 293 11.15 -6.26 7.69
CA GLY A 293 10.48 -5.07 7.17
C GLY A 293 9.19 -5.33 6.39
N LEU A 294 8.70 -6.58 6.32
CA LEU A 294 7.36 -6.88 5.85
C LEU A 294 6.34 -6.54 6.94
N TYR A 295 5.27 -5.85 6.58
CA TYR A 295 4.15 -5.54 7.47
C TYR A 295 3.38 -6.82 7.81
N GLN A 296 3.02 -6.96 9.09
CA GLN A 296 2.10 -7.98 9.55
C GLN A 296 0.78 -7.33 9.98
N THR A 297 -0.33 -7.91 9.53
CA THR A 297 -1.67 -7.50 9.95
C THR A 297 -1.88 -7.72 11.46
N PRO A 298 -2.21 -6.66 12.23
CA PRO A 298 -2.44 -6.79 13.66
C PRO A 298 -3.52 -7.81 14.00
N GLY A 299 -3.21 -8.70 14.94
CA GLY A 299 -4.14 -9.73 15.42
C GLY A 299 -4.34 -10.91 14.47
N VAL A 300 -3.53 -11.05 13.42
CA VAL A 300 -3.57 -12.18 12.47
C VAL A 300 -2.27 -12.98 12.59
N ASN A 301 -2.39 -14.30 12.75
CA ASN A 301 -1.27 -15.24 12.77
C ASN A 301 -0.92 -15.69 11.34
N THR A 302 -0.33 -14.79 10.56
CA THR A 302 0.04 -15.07 9.17
C THR A 302 1.06 -16.21 9.10
N PRO A 303 0.80 -17.31 8.35
CA PRO A 303 1.65 -18.50 8.34
C PRO A 303 2.88 -18.34 7.44
N TYR A 304 3.75 -17.37 7.73
CA TYR A 304 4.94 -17.06 6.92
C TYR A 304 5.83 -18.27 6.64
N CYS A 305 5.97 -19.19 7.61
CA CYS A 305 6.82 -20.37 7.49
C CYS A 305 6.37 -21.38 6.41
N THR A 306 5.21 -21.18 5.76
CA THR A 306 4.82 -22.00 4.59
C THR A 306 5.53 -21.56 3.31
N VAL A 307 6.09 -20.36 3.30
CA VAL A 307 6.76 -19.75 2.16
C VAL A 307 8.20 -19.33 2.50
N TYR A 308 8.47 -19.02 3.76
CA TYR A 308 9.76 -18.50 4.22
C TYR A 308 10.44 -19.41 5.24
N ASP A 309 11.77 -19.41 5.27
CA ASP A 309 12.58 -20.03 6.30
C ASP A 309 12.71 -19.12 7.54
N ALA A 310 13.41 -19.61 8.57
CA ALA A 310 13.59 -18.89 9.84
C ALA A 310 14.41 -17.58 9.72
N ASP A 311 15.10 -17.36 8.61
CA ASP A 311 15.81 -16.10 8.35
C ASP A 311 14.94 -15.14 7.49
N GLY A 312 13.71 -15.54 7.14
CA GLY A 312 12.83 -14.79 6.24
C GLY A 312 13.21 -14.93 4.76
N ARG A 313 13.96 -15.98 4.38
CA ARG A 313 14.23 -16.29 2.96
C ARG A 313 13.18 -17.20 2.37
N GLU A 314 12.83 -16.96 1.12
CA GLU A 314 11.78 -17.69 0.45
C GLU A 314 12.24 -19.09 0.05
N VAL A 315 11.41 -20.08 0.36
CA VAL A 315 11.62 -21.48 0.04
C VAL A 315 11.05 -21.76 -1.35
N MET A 316 11.95 -21.88 -2.34
CA MET A 316 11.63 -22.09 -3.76
C MET A 316 12.14 -23.42 -4.33
N GLY A 317 12.61 -24.32 -3.48
CA GLY A 317 13.32 -25.55 -3.88
C GLY A 317 14.83 -25.44 -3.62
N ALA A 318 15.47 -26.58 -3.35
CA ALA A 318 16.87 -26.63 -2.91
C ALA A 318 17.87 -26.18 -3.99
N ASP A 319 17.49 -26.28 -5.26
CA ASP A 319 18.23 -25.88 -6.46
C ASP A 319 17.87 -24.48 -6.96
N HIS A 320 16.96 -23.77 -6.26
CA HIS A 320 16.48 -22.44 -6.61
C HIS A 320 16.74 -21.43 -5.48
N PRO A 321 18.01 -21.05 -5.23
CA PRO A 321 18.36 -20.17 -4.11
C PRO A 321 17.95 -18.70 -4.31
N ARG A 322 17.47 -18.32 -5.51
CA ARG A 322 17.04 -16.95 -5.87
C ARG A 322 15.86 -16.99 -6.82
N ARG A 323 15.13 -15.88 -6.89
CA ARG A 323 13.96 -15.77 -7.76
C ARG A 323 14.35 -15.71 -9.23
N VAL A 324 13.62 -16.47 -10.04
CA VAL A 324 13.61 -16.40 -11.50
C VAL A 324 12.15 -16.27 -11.90
N ILE A 325 11.72 -15.04 -12.17
CA ILE A 325 10.31 -14.65 -12.30
C ILE A 325 9.98 -14.37 -13.76
N GLY A 326 9.14 -15.19 -14.37
CA GLY A 326 8.73 -15.02 -15.77
C GLY A 326 7.32 -14.48 -15.90
N TYR A 327 7.14 -13.39 -16.67
CA TYR A 327 5.82 -12.98 -17.12
C TYR A 327 5.34 -13.88 -18.26
N PHE A 328 4.16 -14.49 -18.07
CA PHE A 328 3.45 -15.29 -19.06
C PHE A 328 2.28 -14.48 -19.61
N THR A 329 2.27 -14.19 -20.91
CA THR A 329 1.24 -13.37 -21.53
C THR A 329 0.10 -14.21 -22.10
N SER A 330 -1.13 -13.79 -21.83
CA SER A 330 -2.36 -14.52 -22.18
C SER A 330 -2.70 -14.47 -23.68
N TRP A 331 -2.14 -13.51 -24.42
CA TRP A 331 -2.50 -13.26 -25.81
C TRP A 331 -1.71 -14.10 -26.82
N ARG A 332 -0.63 -14.79 -26.40
CA ARG A 332 0.14 -15.72 -27.26
C ARG A 332 -0.48 -17.12 -27.32
N ASN A 333 -1.80 -17.17 -27.37
CA ASN A 333 -2.59 -18.39 -27.32
C ASN A 333 -2.79 -19.08 -28.69
N GLY A 334 -2.27 -18.50 -29.78
CA GLY A 334 -2.30 -19.07 -31.13
C GLY A 334 -3.61 -18.90 -31.90
N ALA A 335 -4.60 -18.16 -31.37
CA ALA A 335 -5.88 -17.94 -32.05
C ALA A 335 -5.79 -17.08 -33.33
N ASN A 336 -4.67 -16.39 -33.55
CA ASN A 336 -4.42 -15.50 -34.68
C ASN A 336 -3.45 -16.12 -35.72
N ASP A 337 -3.26 -17.44 -35.71
CA ASP A 337 -2.33 -18.20 -36.56
C ASP A 337 -0.84 -17.86 -36.37
N GLN A 338 -0.50 -16.93 -35.48
CA GLN A 338 0.88 -16.73 -35.03
C GLN A 338 1.32 -17.90 -34.13
N PRO A 339 2.64 -18.14 -34.00
CA PRO A 339 3.13 -19.15 -33.08
C PRO A 339 2.66 -18.89 -31.65
N SER A 340 2.08 -19.91 -31.03
CA SER A 340 1.67 -19.87 -29.63
C SER A 340 2.87 -20.05 -28.70
N TYR A 341 2.80 -19.44 -27.52
CA TYR A 341 3.60 -19.80 -26.36
C TYR A 341 2.63 -20.14 -25.23
N LEU A 342 2.48 -21.42 -24.95
CA LEU A 342 1.50 -21.94 -24.00
C LEU A 342 2.17 -22.34 -22.69
N VAL A 343 1.36 -22.67 -21.69
CA VAL A 343 1.84 -23.00 -20.34
C VAL A 343 2.77 -24.22 -20.32
N ASN A 344 2.62 -25.15 -21.27
CA ASN A 344 3.51 -26.30 -21.42
C ASN A 344 4.89 -25.94 -21.98
N ASP A 345 5.05 -24.74 -22.56
CA ASP A 345 6.32 -24.27 -23.13
C ASP A 345 7.21 -23.56 -22.10
N ILE A 346 6.65 -23.26 -20.92
CA ILE A 346 7.38 -22.67 -19.80
C ILE A 346 8.48 -23.65 -19.33
N PRO A 347 9.73 -23.19 -19.10
CA PRO A 347 10.80 -24.04 -18.59
C PRO A 347 10.66 -24.28 -17.08
N TRP A 348 9.60 -24.96 -16.64
CA TRP A 348 9.18 -25.13 -15.24
C TRP A 348 10.25 -25.63 -14.25
N ASP A 349 11.32 -26.26 -14.74
CA ASP A 349 12.47 -26.73 -13.96
C ASP A 349 13.49 -25.63 -13.64
N LYS A 350 13.32 -24.42 -14.20
CA LYS A 350 14.31 -23.32 -14.13
C LYS A 350 13.75 -22.01 -13.57
N ILE A 351 12.47 -22.00 -13.20
CA ILE A 351 11.72 -20.81 -12.81
C ILE A 351 11.16 -21.03 -11.41
N THR A 352 11.07 -19.96 -10.64
CA THR A 352 10.47 -20.01 -9.29
C THR A 352 9.09 -19.37 -9.24
N HIS A 353 8.82 -18.38 -10.08
CA HIS A 353 7.54 -17.66 -10.09
C HIS A 353 7.06 -17.36 -11.51
N ILE A 354 5.78 -17.54 -11.75
CA ILE A 354 5.08 -17.12 -12.98
C ILE A 354 4.13 -15.99 -12.63
N ASN A 355 4.28 -14.84 -13.28
CA ASN A 355 3.29 -13.76 -13.25
C ASN A 355 2.41 -13.87 -14.49
N TYR A 356 1.10 -14.14 -14.33
CA TYR A 356 0.15 -14.23 -15.43
C TYR A 356 -0.33 -12.83 -15.85
N ALA A 357 -0.05 -12.45 -17.09
CA ALA A 357 -0.38 -11.16 -17.68
C ALA A 357 -1.54 -11.26 -18.71
N PHE A 358 -2.63 -10.52 -18.56
CA PHE A 358 -3.02 -9.72 -17.40
C PHE A 358 -4.48 -10.01 -17.02
N ALA A 359 -4.77 -9.77 -15.74
CA ALA A 359 -6.11 -9.43 -15.28
C ALA A 359 -6.24 -7.90 -15.22
N HIS A 360 -7.47 -7.40 -15.06
CA HIS A 360 -7.75 -5.96 -14.96
C HIS A 360 -8.75 -5.64 -13.83
N VAL A 361 -8.96 -4.35 -13.59
CA VAL A 361 -10.02 -3.84 -12.72
C VAL A 361 -11.29 -3.61 -13.56
N ASP A 362 -12.35 -4.37 -13.26
CA ASP A 362 -13.63 -4.24 -13.97
C ASP A 362 -14.46 -3.02 -13.52
N ALA A 363 -15.61 -2.81 -14.18
CA ALA A 363 -16.52 -1.70 -13.85
C ALA A 363 -17.14 -1.77 -12.43
N ASN A 364 -17.02 -2.90 -11.73
CA ASN A 364 -17.47 -3.07 -10.35
C ASN A 364 -16.31 -2.99 -9.34
N ASN A 365 -15.15 -2.50 -9.76
CA ASN A 365 -13.92 -2.42 -8.97
C ASN A 365 -13.37 -3.80 -8.55
N LYS A 366 -13.58 -4.85 -9.35
CA LYS A 366 -13.12 -6.21 -9.05
C LYS A 366 -12.04 -6.68 -10.01
N VAL A 367 -11.19 -7.61 -9.53
CA VAL A 367 -10.25 -8.33 -10.39
C VAL A 367 -11.02 -9.19 -11.40
N SER A 368 -10.71 -9.04 -12.68
CA SER A 368 -11.41 -9.70 -13.78
C SER A 368 -10.47 -10.11 -14.92
N ILE A 369 -10.91 -11.10 -15.68
CA ILE A 369 -10.30 -11.59 -16.93
C ILE A 369 -11.30 -11.50 -18.08
N GLY A 370 -12.25 -10.57 -18.01
CA GLY A 370 -13.43 -10.54 -18.87
C GLY A 370 -14.44 -11.64 -18.51
N ASP A 371 -15.33 -12.01 -19.45
CA ASP A 371 -16.27 -13.12 -19.25
C ASP A 371 -15.53 -14.46 -19.18
N PRO A 372 -15.47 -15.13 -18.02
CA PRO A 372 -14.75 -16.39 -17.87
C PRO A 372 -15.42 -17.56 -18.61
N ASN A 373 -16.67 -17.39 -19.07
CA ASN A 373 -17.41 -18.39 -19.83
C ASN A 373 -17.40 -18.13 -21.34
N SER A 374 -16.80 -17.03 -21.79
CA SER A 374 -16.64 -16.76 -23.22
C SER A 374 -15.78 -17.84 -23.84
N ALA A 375 -16.19 -18.39 -24.99
CA ALA A 375 -15.48 -19.48 -25.68
C ALA A 375 -14.03 -19.11 -26.03
N ASN A 376 -13.77 -17.81 -26.21
CA ASN A 376 -12.46 -17.29 -26.60
C ASN A 376 -11.64 -16.79 -25.40
N ASN A 377 -12.10 -16.98 -24.16
CA ASN A 377 -11.34 -16.59 -22.99
C ASN A 377 -10.13 -17.53 -22.81
N PRO A 378 -8.89 -17.06 -23.02
CA PRO A 378 -7.71 -17.92 -22.98
C PRO A 378 -7.38 -18.38 -21.56
N ALA A 379 -7.83 -17.66 -20.53
CA ALA A 379 -7.55 -18.00 -19.15
C ALA A 379 -8.34 -19.25 -18.69
N THR A 380 -9.64 -19.32 -18.99
CA THR A 380 -10.54 -20.30 -18.36
C THR A 380 -11.37 -21.17 -19.29
N ASN A 381 -11.43 -20.91 -20.61
CA ASN A 381 -12.36 -21.62 -21.49
C ASN A 381 -11.79 -22.07 -22.84
N MET A 382 -10.59 -21.64 -23.21
CA MET A 382 -9.90 -22.09 -24.41
C MET A 382 -9.30 -23.50 -24.24
N GLU A 383 -9.16 -24.23 -25.35
CA GLU A 383 -8.44 -25.51 -25.44
C GLU A 383 -7.50 -25.49 -26.65
N TRP A 384 -6.46 -26.32 -26.60
CA TRP A 384 -5.48 -26.48 -27.69
C TRP A 384 -5.40 -27.94 -28.16
N PRO A 385 -6.41 -28.46 -28.87
CA PRO A 385 -6.44 -29.86 -29.29
C PRO A 385 -5.24 -30.21 -30.18
N GLY A 386 -4.56 -31.30 -29.83
CA GLY A 386 -3.41 -31.81 -30.59
C GLY A 386 -2.06 -31.18 -30.20
N VAL A 387 -2.04 -30.20 -29.30
CA VAL A 387 -0.80 -29.69 -28.70
C VAL A 387 -0.43 -30.57 -27.50
N ILE A 388 0.67 -31.32 -27.65
CA ILE A 388 1.15 -32.25 -26.61
C ILE A 388 1.56 -31.48 -25.37
N GLY A 389 1.04 -31.88 -24.20
CA GLY A 389 1.29 -31.21 -22.92
C GLY A 389 0.24 -30.16 -22.54
N ALA A 390 -0.47 -29.62 -23.53
CA ALA A 390 -1.55 -28.65 -23.35
C ALA A 390 -2.94 -29.30 -23.17
N GLU A 391 -3.01 -30.61 -22.89
CA GLU A 391 -4.28 -31.28 -22.59
C GLU A 391 -4.81 -30.81 -21.22
N MET A 392 -6.09 -30.47 -21.16
CA MET A 392 -6.74 -30.02 -19.93
C MET A 392 -6.76 -31.15 -18.88
N ASP A 393 -6.47 -30.80 -17.63
CA ASP A 393 -6.68 -31.66 -16.47
C ASP A 393 -8.18 -31.64 -16.09
N PRO A 394 -8.90 -32.77 -16.18
CA PRO A 394 -10.33 -32.83 -15.91
C PRO A 394 -10.69 -32.66 -14.43
N GLU A 395 -9.71 -32.62 -13.51
CA GLU A 395 -9.96 -32.34 -12.09
C GLU A 395 -10.38 -30.88 -11.84
N PHE A 396 -10.05 -29.95 -12.75
CA PHE A 396 -10.44 -28.55 -12.62
C PHE A 396 -11.73 -28.26 -13.40
N ALA A 397 -12.60 -27.44 -12.80
CA ALA A 397 -13.89 -27.04 -13.39
C ALA A 397 -13.76 -26.00 -14.52
N TYR A 398 -12.54 -25.54 -14.81
CA TYR A 398 -12.20 -24.58 -15.84
C TYR A 398 -11.11 -25.14 -16.76
N LYS A 399 -10.96 -24.55 -17.94
CA LYS A 399 -10.00 -24.90 -18.99
C LYS A 399 -8.93 -23.80 -19.11
N GLY A 400 -8.39 -23.59 -20.32
CA GLY A 400 -7.48 -22.49 -20.63
C GLY A 400 -6.15 -22.57 -19.89
N HIS A 401 -5.46 -21.43 -19.85
CA HIS A 401 -4.17 -21.32 -19.18
C HIS A 401 -4.24 -21.63 -17.69
N PHE A 402 -5.33 -21.30 -16.99
CA PHE A 402 -5.44 -21.54 -15.55
C PHE A 402 -5.51 -23.03 -15.22
N ASN A 403 -6.19 -23.81 -16.06
CA ASN A 403 -6.16 -25.27 -15.95
C ASN A 403 -4.73 -25.79 -16.08
N LEU A 404 -4.01 -25.36 -17.12
CA LEU A 404 -2.64 -25.81 -17.37
C LEU A 404 -1.68 -25.35 -16.27
N LEU A 405 -1.79 -24.12 -15.77
CA LEU A 405 -0.94 -23.61 -14.69
C LEU A 405 -1.08 -24.49 -13.46
N ASN A 406 -2.31 -24.85 -13.06
CA ASN A 406 -2.53 -25.73 -11.92
C ASN A 406 -2.12 -27.19 -12.19
N LYS A 407 -2.29 -27.70 -13.43
CA LYS A 407 -1.77 -29.01 -13.86
C LYS A 407 -0.24 -29.10 -13.72
N TYR A 408 0.48 -28.05 -14.09
CA TYR A 408 1.94 -28.03 -14.02
C TYR A 408 2.46 -27.70 -12.61
N LYS A 409 1.77 -26.86 -11.83
CA LYS A 409 2.11 -26.67 -10.41
C LYS A 409 2.03 -27.95 -9.59
N LYS A 410 1.08 -28.86 -9.89
CA LYS A 410 1.05 -30.21 -9.28
C LYS A 410 2.35 -31.00 -9.55
N GLN A 411 3.00 -30.77 -10.68
CA GLN A 411 4.26 -31.40 -11.08
C GLN A 411 5.49 -30.65 -10.53
N HIS A 412 5.35 -29.34 -10.29
CA HIS A 412 6.40 -28.43 -9.83
C HIS A 412 5.93 -27.67 -8.58
N PRO A 413 5.78 -28.33 -7.42
CA PRO A 413 5.07 -27.79 -6.25
C PRO A 413 5.77 -26.60 -5.56
N HIS A 414 7.01 -26.30 -5.92
CA HIS A 414 7.76 -25.14 -5.41
C HIS A 414 7.58 -23.88 -6.28
N VAL A 415 7.07 -24.01 -7.51
CA VAL A 415 6.83 -22.88 -8.40
C VAL A 415 5.55 -22.17 -7.99
N LYS A 416 5.64 -20.85 -7.79
CA LYS A 416 4.51 -20.01 -7.43
C LYS A 416 3.90 -19.37 -8.66
N THR A 417 2.58 -19.25 -8.70
CA THR A 417 1.89 -18.47 -9.73
C THR A 417 1.20 -17.29 -9.09
N LEU A 418 1.41 -16.09 -9.63
CA LEU A 418 0.70 -14.87 -9.26
C LEU A 418 -0.13 -14.39 -10.45
N VAL A 419 -1.28 -13.80 -10.18
CA VAL A 419 -2.03 -13.05 -11.19
C VAL A 419 -1.55 -11.60 -11.16
N SER A 420 -1.08 -11.08 -12.30
CA SER A 420 -0.74 -9.67 -12.44
C SER A 420 -1.97 -8.88 -12.89
N VAL A 421 -2.29 -7.81 -12.17
CA VAL A 421 -3.46 -6.96 -12.45
C VAL A 421 -3.00 -5.59 -12.93
N GLY A 422 -3.41 -5.20 -14.14
CA GLY A 422 -3.09 -3.90 -14.74
C GLY A 422 -2.19 -4.00 -15.96
N GLY A 423 -0.95 -3.52 -15.84
CA GLY A 423 -0.05 -3.27 -16.95
C GLY A 423 -0.39 -1.98 -17.71
N TRP A 424 0.47 -1.58 -18.64
CA TRP A 424 0.35 -0.32 -19.39
C TRP A 424 -1.04 -0.09 -20.02
N ALA A 425 -1.60 -1.09 -20.71
CA ALA A 425 -2.83 -0.91 -21.47
C ALA A 425 -4.12 -0.99 -20.62
N GLU A 426 -4.11 -1.78 -19.53
CA GLU A 426 -5.31 -2.06 -18.71
C GLU A 426 -5.24 -1.46 -17.29
N THR A 427 -4.26 -0.59 -17.01
CA THR A 427 -4.23 0.16 -15.75
C THR A 427 -5.46 1.04 -15.56
N GLY A 428 -5.85 1.84 -16.57
CA GLY A 428 -7.03 2.71 -16.52
C GLY A 428 -8.24 2.21 -17.30
N GLY A 429 -8.26 0.93 -17.70
CA GLY A 429 -9.33 0.39 -18.53
C GLY A 429 -9.25 -1.13 -18.69
N TYR A 430 -10.01 -1.67 -19.63
CA TYR A 430 -9.93 -3.09 -20.00
C TYR A 430 -10.36 -3.29 -21.46
N PHE A 431 -10.01 -4.41 -22.06
CA PHE A 431 -10.48 -4.75 -23.41
C PHE A 431 -11.75 -5.60 -23.39
N ASP A 432 -12.72 -5.24 -24.25
CA ASP A 432 -13.88 -6.07 -24.58
C ASP A 432 -14.06 -6.23 -26.10
N GLU A 433 -15.18 -6.81 -26.53
CA GLU A 433 -15.48 -7.05 -27.95
C GLU A 433 -15.53 -5.76 -28.80
N THR A 434 -15.64 -4.59 -28.17
CA THR A 434 -15.71 -3.27 -28.81
C THR A 434 -14.38 -2.51 -28.83
N GLY A 435 -13.35 -3.03 -28.17
CA GLY A 435 -12.04 -2.40 -28.03
C GLY A 435 -11.72 -2.06 -26.57
N ARG A 436 -10.86 -1.06 -26.36
CA ARG A 436 -10.51 -0.60 -25.01
C ARG A 436 -11.67 0.21 -24.41
N VAL A 437 -12.11 -0.20 -23.22
CA VAL A 437 -13.07 0.51 -22.39
C VAL A 437 -12.32 1.34 -21.35
N GLU A 438 -12.46 2.67 -21.44
CA GLU A 438 -11.87 3.65 -20.51
C GLU A 438 -12.66 3.72 -19.18
N SER A 439 -12.63 2.65 -18.38
CA SER A 439 -13.36 2.59 -17.09
C SER A 439 -12.72 3.45 -15.98
N GLY A 440 -11.47 3.85 -16.19
CA GLY A 440 -10.59 4.45 -15.19
C GLY A 440 -9.80 3.44 -14.35
N GLY A 441 -10.11 2.14 -14.45
CA GLY A 441 -9.36 1.04 -13.82
C GLY A 441 -8.90 1.33 -12.39
N PHE A 442 -7.59 1.20 -12.13
CA PHE A 442 -7.01 1.53 -10.82
C PHE A 442 -7.28 2.98 -10.39
N TYR A 443 -7.20 3.97 -11.30
CA TYR A 443 -7.37 5.37 -10.94
C TYR A 443 -8.73 5.67 -10.28
N THR A 444 -9.83 5.15 -10.84
CA THR A 444 -11.17 5.36 -10.30
C THR A 444 -11.48 4.43 -9.13
N MET A 445 -10.95 3.21 -9.17
CA MET A 445 -11.09 2.24 -8.08
C MET A 445 -10.41 2.73 -6.79
N THR A 446 -9.24 3.37 -6.89
CA THR A 446 -8.50 3.86 -5.71
C THR A 446 -8.88 5.28 -5.31
N THR A 447 -9.22 6.16 -6.26
CA THR A 447 -9.27 7.61 -6.01
C THR A 447 -10.50 8.26 -6.63
N HIS A 448 -11.26 8.99 -5.82
CA HIS A 448 -12.37 9.82 -6.28
C HIS A 448 -11.87 11.02 -7.11
N ALA A 449 -12.76 11.63 -7.89
CA ALA A 449 -12.41 12.75 -8.77
C ALA A 449 -11.94 14.01 -8.02
N ASP A 450 -12.25 14.14 -6.73
CA ASP A 450 -11.77 15.22 -5.86
C ASP A 450 -10.41 14.94 -5.20
N GLY A 451 -9.79 13.78 -5.50
CA GLY A 451 -8.52 13.36 -4.94
C GLY A 451 -8.63 12.60 -3.61
N SER A 452 -9.84 12.43 -3.05
CA SER A 452 -10.03 11.62 -1.85
C SER A 452 -9.96 10.12 -2.15
N VAL A 453 -9.60 9.32 -1.13
CA VAL A 453 -9.47 7.86 -1.25
C VAL A 453 -10.84 7.21 -1.44
N ASN A 454 -10.97 6.34 -2.44
CA ASN A 454 -12.16 5.53 -2.68
C ASN A 454 -12.09 4.20 -1.89
N TYR A 455 -12.43 4.27 -0.60
CA TYR A 455 -12.41 3.09 0.27
C TYR A 455 -13.35 1.97 -0.18
N GLU A 456 -14.50 2.31 -0.79
CA GLU A 456 -15.44 1.30 -1.29
C GLU A 456 -14.84 0.51 -2.46
N GLY A 457 -14.26 1.20 -3.44
CA GLY A 457 -13.56 0.58 -4.57
C GLY A 457 -12.39 -0.29 -4.12
N ILE A 458 -11.53 0.23 -3.24
CA ILE A 458 -10.40 -0.53 -2.68
C ILE A 458 -10.87 -1.77 -1.92
N ASN A 459 -11.93 -1.66 -1.12
CA ASN A 459 -12.48 -2.80 -0.37
C ASN A 459 -13.08 -3.86 -1.31
N ALA A 460 -13.77 -3.45 -2.37
CA ALA A 460 -14.31 -4.35 -3.39
C ALA A 460 -13.17 -5.09 -4.12
N PHE A 461 -12.14 -4.34 -4.52
CA PHE A 461 -10.96 -4.88 -5.18
C PHE A 461 -10.26 -5.91 -4.29
N ALA A 462 -9.84 -5.52 -3.09
CA ALA A 462 -9.07 -6.37 -2.18
C ALA A 462 -9.81 -7.69 -1.84
N LYS A 463 -11.12 -7.65 -1.62
CA LYS A 463 -11.92 -8.86 -1.41
C LYS A 463 -11.99 -9.73 -2.67
N SER A 464 -12.25 -9.11 -3.82
CA SER A 464 -12.29 -9.84 -5.10
C SER A 464 -10.94 -10.47 -5.46
N THR A 465 -9.83 -9.86 -5.04
CA THR A 465 -8.48 -10.42 -5.20
C THR A 465 -8.35 -11.74 -4.46
N VAL A 466 -8.77 -11.81 -3.18
CA VAL A 466 -8.80 -13.06 -2.42
C VAL A 466 -9.72 -14.09 -3.09
N GLU A 467 -10.93 -13.69 -3.45
CA GLU A 467 -11.89 -14.57 -4.15
C GLU A 467 -11.28 -15.14 -5.44
N PHE A 468 -10.57 -14.33 -6.22
CA PHE A 468 -9.95 -14.72 -7.48
C PHE A 468 -8.82 -15.71 -7.27
N ILE A 469 -7.87 -15.42 -6.37
CA ILE A 469 -6.71 -16.30 -6.15
C ILE A 469 -7.13 -17.62 -5.52
N GLU A 470 -8.14 -17.65 -4.65
CA GLU A 470 -8.66 -18.90 -4.07
C GLU A 470 -9.40 -19.72 -5.13
N LYS A 471 -10.25 -19.07 -5.93
CA LYS A 471 -11.03 -19.75 -6.98
C LYS A 471 -10.15 -20.43 -8.03
N TYR A 472 -9.08 -19.76 -8.46
CA TYR A 472 -8.19 -20.26 -9.51
C TYR A 472 -6.87 -20.81 -8.97
N GLY A 473 -6.72 -20.90 -7.65
CA GLY A 473 -5.59 -21.54 -6.99
C GLY A 473 -4.26 -20.82 -7.13
N PHE A 474 -4.22 -19.49 -7.28
CA PHE A 474 -2.99 -18.71 -7.30
C PHE A 474 -2.33 -18.63 -5.90
N ASP A 475 -1.04 -18.33 -5.88
CA ASP A 475 -0.21 -18.22 -4.67
C ASP A 475 -0.09 -16.78 -4.18
N GLY A 476 -0.61 -15.83 -4.96
CA GLY A 476 -0.60 -14.41 -4.64
C GLY A 476 -1.11 -13.55 -5.79
N VAL A 477 -0.98 -12.24 -5.60
CA VAL A 477 -1.31 -11.21 -6.57
C VAL A 477 -0.11 -10.29 -6.78
N ASP A 478 0.07 -9.87 -8.02
CA ASP A 478 1.02 -8.86 -8.42
C ASP A 478 0.25 -7.64 -8.92
N ILE A 479 0.48 -6.47 -8.29
CA ILE A 479 -0.19 -5.23 -8.67
C ILE A 479 0.70 -4.47 -9.64
N ASP A 480 0.26 -4.37 -10.89
CA ASP A 480 0.95 -3.67 -11.96
C ASP A 480 0.20 -2.38 -12.31
N TYR A 481 0.20 -1.44 -11.37
CA TYR A 481 -0.47 -0.15 -11.51
C TYR A 481 0.50 0.85 -12.15
N GLU A 482 0.26 1.19 -13.42
CA GLU A 482 1.10 2.08 -14.23
C GLU A 482 0.46 3.46 -14.56
N TYR A 483 0.56 4.49 -13.73
CA TYR A 483 1.27 4.56 -12.44
C TYR A 483 0.51 5.41 -11.39
N PRO A 484 0.63 5.08 -10.09
CA PRO A 484 0.15 5.92 -8.98
C PRO A 484 1.10 7.11 -8.73
N SER A 485 1.60 7.76 -9.79
CA SER A 485 2.51 8.89 -9.70
C SER A 485 1.77 10.23 -9.82
N SER A 486 2.19 11.22 -9.03
CA SER A 486 1.66 12.58 -9.12
C SER A 486 2.28 13.43 -10.25
N MET A 487 3.23 12.89 -11.02
CA MET A 487 3.76 13.54 -12.22
C MET A 487 2.64 13.72 -13.27
N ASN A 488 2.57 14.88 -13.94
CA ASN A 488 1.63 15.08 -15.06
C ASN A 488 1.89 14.11 -16.20
N ASP A 489 0.83 13.64 -16.85
CA ASP A 489 0.93 12.84 -18.09
C ASP A 489 1.84 11.60 -17.95
N SER A 490 1.82 10.95 -16.78
CA SER A 490 2.75 9.87 -16.42
C SER A 490 2.20 8.46 -16.59
N GLY A 491 0.90 8.28 -16.85
CA GLY A 491 0.28 6.98 -17.16
C GLY A 491 0.08 6.76 -18.65
N HIS A 492 -0.78 5.80 -19.02
CA HIS A 492 -1.19 5.63 -20.41
C HIS A 492 -1.87 6.91 -20.94
N PRO A 493 -1.61 7.37 -22.18
CA PRO A 493 -2.16 8.62 -22.69
C PRO A 493 -3.70 8.70 -22.69
N ASP A 494 -4.39 7.60 -22.98
CA ASP A 494 -5.86 7.51 -22.89
C ASP A 494 -6.38 7.71 -21.46
N ASP A 495 -5.54 7.47 -20.46
CA ASP A 495 -5.91 7.61 -19.06
C ASP A 495 -5.66 9.03 -18.53
N PHE A 496 -4.95 9.89 -19.28
CA PHE A 496 -4.62 11.28 -18.87
C PHE A 496 -5.82 12.07 -18.37
N PRO A 497 -7.02 12.06 -19.01
CA PRO A 497 -8.17 12.80 -18.50
C PRO A 497 -8.60 12.34 -17.09
N ILE A 498 -8.38 11.07 -16.75
CA ILE A 498 -8.79 10.46 -15.50
C ILE A 498 -7.68 10.58 -14.45
N SER A 499 -6.45 10.23 -14.81
CA SER A 499 -5.28 10.20 -13.94
C SER A 499 -4.86 11.61 -13.54
N ASN A 500 -4.80 12.57 -14.48
CA ASN A 500 -4.33 13.92 -14.18
C ASN A 500 -5.22 14.66 -13.18
N ALA A 501 -6.52 14.39 -13.19
CA ALA A 501 -7.49 14.95 -12.24
C ALA A 501 -7.27 14.42 -10.81
N ARG A 502 -6.56 13.30 -10.65
CA ARG A 502 -6.41 12.57 -9.38
C ARG A 502 -5.00 12.60 -8.81
N ARG A 503 -4.00 13.13 -9.54
CA ARG A 503 -2.56 13.08 -9.20
C ARG A 503 -2.23 13.41 -7.75
N ALA A 504 -2.87 14.42 -7.16
CA ALA A 504 -2.62 14.81 -5.78
C ALA A 504 -3.03 13.73 -4.74
N GLY A 505 -3.98 12.86 -5.08
CA GLY A 505 -4.51 11.80 -4.21
C GLY A 505 -4.01 10.39 -4.53
N LEU A 506 -3.25 10.19 -5.62
CA LEU A 506 -2.85 8.84 -6.07
C LEU A 506 -1.98 8.12 -5.05
N ASN A 507 -0.96 8.77 -4.48
CA ASN A 507 -0.07 8.15 -3.50
C ASN A 507 -0.80 7.73 -2.22
N ALA A 508 -1.60 8.63 -1.65
CA ALA A 508 -2.38 8.34 -0.45
C ALA A 508 -3.32 7.14 -0.69
N SER A 509 -3.98 7.11 -1.84
CA SER A 509 -4.89 6.02 -2.21
C SER A 509 -4.16 4.71 -2.47
N TYR A 510 -2.96 4.76 -3.08
CA TYR A 510 -2.13 3.59 -3.31
C TYR A 510 -1.63 2.97 -2.00
N GLN A 511 -1.26 3.78 -1.01
CA GLN A 511 -0.91 3.27 0.33
C GLN A 511 -2.08 2.53 1.00
N VAL A 512 -3.31 3.04 0.85
CA VAL A 512 -4.53 2.39 1.36
C VAL A 512 -4.80 1.09 0.61
N LEU A 513 -4.67 1.09 -0.72
CA LEU A 513 -4.80 -0.12 -1.55
C LEU A 513 -3.85 -1.22 -1.08
N MET A 514 -2.55 -0.93 -1.04
CA MET A 514 -1.53 -1.95 -0.74
C MET A 514 -1.67 -2.48 0.68
N LYS A 515 -1.99 -1.62 1.65
CA LYS A 515 -2.29 -2.05 3.01
C LYS A 515 -3.51 -2.98 3.02
N LYS A 516 -4.61 -2.57 2.37
CA LYS A 516 -5.86 -3.30 2.41
C LYS A 516 -5.74 -4.68 1.76
N VAL A 517 -5.05 -4.78 0.63
CA VAL A 517 -4.78 -6.06 -0.03
C VAL A 517 -3.93 -6.96 0.88
N ARG A 518 -2.87 -6.45 1.51
CA ARG A 518 -2.06 -7.22 2.47
C ARG A 518 -2.90 -7.76 3.63
N GLU A 519 -3.77 -6.93 4.20
CA GLU A 519 -4.65 -7.33 5.31
C GLU A 519 -5.67 -8.41 4.92
N GLU A 520 -6.26 -8.33 3.72
CA GLU A 520 -7.18 -9.37 3.24
C GLU A 520 -6.43 -10.68 2.93
N LEU A 521 -5.24 -10.60 2.32
CA LEU A 521 -4.39 -11.77 2.04
C LEU A 521 -3.90 -12.45 3.32
N ASP A 522 -3.52 -11.69 4.36
CA ASP A 522 -3.09 -12.25 5.65
C ASP A 522 -4.23 -13.01 6.33
N ARG A 523 -5.44 -12.44 6.34
CA ARG A 523 -6.63 -13.08 6.94
C ARG A 523 -7.04 -14.33 6.18
N ALA A 524 -7.05 -14.26 4.85
CA ALA A 524 -7.30 -15.43 4.00
C ALA A 524 -6.22 -16.50 4.22
N GLY A 525 -4.96 -16.08 4.34
CA GLY A 525 -3.82 -16.97 4.54
C GLY A 525 -3.85 -17.68 5.89
N GLU A 526 -4.21 -16.98 6.96
CA GLU A 526 -4.45 -17.58 8.28
C GLU A 526 -5.56 -18.64 8.21
N ALA A 527 -6.69 -18.34 7.54
CA ALA A 527 -7.79 -19.28 7.39
C ALA A 527 -7.41 -20.52 6.53
N ALA A 528 -6.59 -20.32 5.49
CA ALA A 528 -6.13 -21.38 4.60
C ALA A 528 -4.91 -22.15 5.13
N GLY A 529 -4.26 -21.65 6.19
CA GLY A 529 -2.99 -22.18 6.67
C GLY A 529 -1.84 -22.04 5.66
N LYS A 530 -1.88 -21.03 4.79
CA LYS A 530 -0.79 -20.72 3.83
C LYS A 530 -0.58 -19.22 3.67
N HIS A 531 0.67 -18.79 3.49
CA HIS A 531 0.97 -17.38 3.19
C HIS A 531 0.70 -17.07 1.71
N TYR A 532 -0.06 -16.02 1.44
CA TYR A 532 -0.28 -15.50 0.09
C TYR A 532 0.66 -14.32 -0.20
N LEU A 533 1.27 -14.33 -1.38
CA LEU A 533 2.22 -13.32 -1.81
C LEU A 533 1.50 -12.04 -2.30
N LEU A 534 2.06 -10.88 -1.94
CA LEU A 534 1.72 -9.58 -2.51
C LEU A 534 2.97 -8.94 -3.09
N THR A 535 2.94 -8.69 -4.39
CA THR A 535 4.08 -8.13 -5.14
C THR A 535 3.61 -6.98 -6.02
N ILE A 536 4.56 -6.25 -6.59
CA ILE A 536 4.27 -5.24 -7.61
C ILE A 536 5.28 -5.34 -8.75
N ALA A 537 4.86 -4.93 -9.93
CA ALA A 537 5.74 -4.37 -10.92
C ALA A 537 5.91 -2.86 -10.62
N SER A 538 7.14 -2.43 -10.37
CA SER A 538 7.44 -1.04 -10.01
C SER A 538 8.16 -0.32 -11.13
N PRO A 539 7.92 0.99 -11.34
CA PRO A 539 8.77 1.78 -12.20
C PRO A 539 10.22 1.81 -11.70
N SER A 540 11.16 1.90 -12.63
CA SER A 540 12.58 2.17 -12.39
C SER A 540 12.97 3.63 -12.66
N SER A 541 12.07 4.39 -13.30
CA SER A 541 12.32 5.77 -13.72
C SER A 541 12.33 6.74 -12.53
N GLY A 542 13.44 7.45 -12.37
CA GLY A 542 13.55 8.55 -11.39
C GLY A 542 12.57 9.71 -11.65
N TYR A 543 12.03 9.83 -12.87
CA TYR A 543 10.94 10.77 -13.17
C TYR A 543 9.64 10.34 -12.48
N LEU A 544 9.20 9.10 -12.71
CA LEU A 544 7.97 8.57 -12.11
C LEU A 544 8.06 8.55 -10.58
N LEU A 545 9.19 8.06 -10.05
CA LEU A 545 9.41 7.90 -8.61
C LEU A 545 9.47 9.24 -7.86
N ARG A 546 9.77 10.36 -8.54
CA ARG A 546 9.68 11.70 -7.93
C ARG A 546 8.26 12.08 -7.53
N GLY A 547 7.28 11.60 -8.30
CA GLY A 547 5.87 11.77 -7.99
C GLY A 547 5.31 10.71 -7.07
N MET A 548 6.13 9.81 -6.50
CA MET A 548 5.72 8.67 -5.67
C MET A 548 6.24 8.74 -4.21
N GLU A 549 6.47 9.96 -3.73
CA GLU A 549 6.89 10.25 -2.35
C GLU A 549 8.13 9.45 -1.91
N THR A 550 8.03 8.65 -0.85
CA THR A 550 9.09 7.75 -0.34
C THR A 550 8.75 6.28 -0.55
N PHE A 551 7.76 6.01 -1.41
CA PHE A 551 7.23 4.67 -1.68
C PHE A 551 6.84 3.91 -0.40
N GLN A 552 6.07 4.55 0.47
CA GLN A 552 5.68 4.03 1.80
C GLN A 552 4.96 2.67 1.73
N ALA A 553 4.41 2.31 0.57
CA ALA A 553 3.72 1.05 0.33
C ALA A 553 4.66 -0.18 0.30
N VAL A 554 5.98 -0.02 0.13
CA VAL A 554 6.90 -1.17 0.00
C VAL A 554 6.92 -2.10 1.22
N LYS A 555 6.56 -1.59 2.41
CA LYS A 555 6.45 -2.41 3.62
C LYS A 555 5.37 -3.48 3.52
N TYR A 556 4.37 -3.34 2.64
CA TYR A 556 3.30 -4.33 2.46
C TYR A 556 3.67 -5.47 1.50
N LEU A 557 4.81 -5.37 0.83
CA LEU A 557 5.17 -6.26 -0.28
C LEU A 557 6.08 -7.38 0.19
N ASP A 558 5.81 -8.61 -0.23
CA ASP A 558 6.76 -9.70 -0.11
C ASP A 558 8.07 -9.36 -0.84
N TYR A 559 7.95 -8.89 -2.08
CA TYR A 559 9.06 -8.35 -2.87
C TYR A 559 8.58 -7.39 -3.97
N VAL A 560 9.52 -6.63 -4.53
CA VAL A 560 9.31 -5.75 -5.69
C VAL A 560 9.98 -6.31 -6.93
N ASN A 561 9.27 -6.29 -8.06
CA ASN A 561 9.83 -6.51 -9.39
C ASN A 561 10.08 -5.15 -10.03
N ILE A 562 11.32 -4.69 -10.07
CA ILE A 562 11.66 -3.40 -10.67
C ILE A 562 11.62 -3.56 -12.19
N MET A 563 10.80 -2.79 -12.89
CA MET A 563 10.79 -2.71 -14.36
C MET A 563 12.00 -1.91 -14.85
N SER A 564 13.20 -2.42 -14.65
CA SER A 564 14.49 -1.83 -15.07
C SER A 564 14.78 -2.06 -16.56
N TYR A 565 13.74 -1.89 -17.37
CA TYR A 565 13.69 -1.91 -18.81
C TYR A 565 12.73 -0.81 -19.29
N ASP A 566 12.62 -0.62 -20.60
CA ASP A 566 11.91 0.51 -21.19
C ASP A 566 12.42 1.86 -20.64
N LEU A 567 13.73 1.94 -20.35
CA LEU A 567 14.41 3.17 -19.96
C LEU A 567 14.59 4.11 -21.16
N HIS A 568 14.78 3.54 -22.34
CA HIS A 568 14.86 4.24 -23.63
C HIS A 568 14.09 3.48 -24.71
N GLY A 569 13.38 4.23 -25.56
CA GLY A 569 12.58 3.66 -26.64
C GLY A 569 11.95 4.74 -27.53
N ALA A 570 11.25 4.30 -28.57
CA ALA A 570 10.79 5.17 -29.66
C ALA A 570 9.72 6.21 -29.26
N TRP A 571 9.25 6.22 -28.01
CA TRP A 571 8.40 7.30 -27.50
C TRP A 571 9.11 8.66 -27.43
N ASN A 572 10.44 8.69 -27.39
CA ASN A 572 11.24 9.91 -27.50
C ASN A 572 12.34 9.77 -28.59
N SER A 573 13.11 10.81 -28.88
CA SER A 573 14.13 10.79 -29.94
C SER A 573 15.52 10.33 -29.49
N HIS A 574 15.71 10.00 -28.21
CA HIS A 574 16.99 9.67 -27.61
C HIS A 574 17.31 8.18 -27.83
N VAL A 575 18.33 7.89 -28.64
CA VAL A 575 18.72 6.51 -28.93
C VAL A 575 19.62 6.01 -27.81
N GLY A 576 19.16 5.01 -27.06
CA GLY A 576 19.84 4.49 -25.88
C GLY A 576 19.52 3.03 -25.60
N HIS A 577 20.12 2.51 -24.53
CA HIS A 577 19.89 1.14 -24.07
C HIS A 577 18.52 1.00 -23.41
N ASN A 578 17.78 -0.04 -23.77
CA ASN A 578 16.49 -0.37 -23.18
C ASN A 578 16.61 -0.64 -21.66
N ALA A 579 17.68 -1.33 -21.25
CA ALA A 579 17.90 -1.80 -19.88
C ALA A 579 19.38 -1.72 -19.47
N ALA A 580 19.95 -0.51 -19.39
CA ALA A 580 21.32 -0.34 -18.88
C ALA A 580 21.42 -0.81 -17.42
N LEU A 581 22.50 -1.54 -17.08
CA LEU A 581 22.80 -1.88 -15.68
C LEU A 581 23.33 -0.66 -14.94
N PHE A 582 24.26 0.08 -15.56
CA PHE A 582 24.92 1.24 -14.96
C PHE A 582 24.85 2.48 -15.84
N ASP A 583 25.02 3.64 -15.19
CA ASP A 583 25.25 4.90 -15.88
C ASP A 583 26.61 4.93 -16.60
N THR A 584 26.66 5.61 -17.74
CA THR A 584 27.89 5.81 -18.54
C THR A 584 28.43 7.24 -18.48
N GLY A 585 27.67 8.17 -17.90
CA GLY A 585 27.91 9.61 -17.97
C GLY A 585 27.62 10.21 -19.35
N LEU A 586 27.07 9.41 -20.28
CA LEU A 586 26.86 9.77 -21.69
C LEU A 586 25.40 9.63 -22.13
N ASP A 587 24.47 9.38 -21.21
CA ASP A 587 23.05 9.29 -21.55
C ASP A 587 22.58 10.61 -22.19
N SER A 588 22.08 10.49 -23.43
CA SER A 588 21.75 11.66 -24.24
C SER A 588 20.52 12.40 -23.73
N GLU A 589 19.60 11.72 -23.06
CA GLU A 589 18.40 12.32 -22.46
C GLU A 589 18.77 13.06 -21.17
N LEU A 590 19.53 12.41 -20.28
CA LEU A 590 20.02 13.05 -19.05
C LEU A 590 20.91 14.26 -19.35
N THR A 591 21.70 14.21 -20.42
CA THR A 591 22.49 15.34 -20.91
C THR A 591 21.60 16.49 -21.38
N GLN A 592 20.55 16.22 -22.16
CA GLN A 592 19.59 17.23 -22.65
C GLN A 592 18.91 17.97 -21.49
N TRP A 593 18.66 17.26 -20.39
CA TRP A 593 18.08 17.81 -19.16
C TRP A 593 19.11 18.39 -18.18
N ASN A 594 20.39 18.46 -18.57
CA ASN A 594 21.50 18.96 -17.75
C ASN A 594 21.61 18.27 -16.38
N VAL A 595 21.27 16.98 -16.30
CA VAL A 595 21.34 16.18 -15.06
C VAL A 595 22.79 16.10 -14.58
N TYR A 596 23.71 15.69 -15.45
CA TYR A 596 25.13 15.58 -15.12
C TYR A 596 25.80 16.93 -14.80
N GLY A 597 25.30 18.02 -15.40
CA GLY A 597 25.84 19.37 -15.21
C GLY A 597 25.28 20.11 -13.99
N THR A 598 24.18 19.63 -13.41
CA THR A 598 23.57 20.22 -12.22
C THR A 598 24.34 19.76 -10.98
N LYS A 599 25.01 20.71 -10.30
CA LYS A 599 25.91 20.42 -9.18
C LYS A 599 25.23 19.62 -8.06
N GLU A 600 23.96 19.93 -7.79
CA GLU A 600 23.19 19.32 -6.71
C GLU A 600 22.85 17.84 -6.98
N PHE A 601 22.98 17.38 -8.22
CA PHE A 601 22.85 15.97 -8.59
C PHE A 601 24.17 15.21 -8.51
N GLU A 602 25.29 15.90 -8.23
CA GLU A 602 26.63 15.34 -8.09
C GLU A 602 27.12 14.51 -9.30
N GLY A 603 26.47 14.65 -10.47
CA GLY A 603 26.80 13.84 -11.65
C GLY A 603 26.21 12.43 -11.62
N ILE A 604 25.25 12.16 -10.73
CA ILE A 604 24.49 10.90 -10.69
C ILE A 604 23.56 10.83 -11.91
N GLY A 605 23.67 9.78 -12.70
CA GLY A 605 22.69 9.41 -13.74
C GLY A 605 21.74 8.33 -13.24
N TYR A 606 20.43 8.51 -13.45
CA TYR A 606 19.39 7.68 -12.83
C TYR A 606 18.64 6.73 -13.78
N LEU A 607 18.86 6.79 -15.10
CA LEU A 607 18.23 5.89 -16.07
C LEU A 607 19.02 4.59 -16.22
N ASN A 608 19.13 3.82 -15.13
CA ASN A 608 19.81 2.53 -15.10
C ASN A 608 19.31 1.66 -13.92
N THR A 609 19.57 0.35 -14.04
CA THR A 609 19.13 -0.66 -13.07
C THR A 609 19.73 -0.46 -11.67
N ASP A 610 21.04 -0.17 -11.58
CA ASP A 610 21.72 0.00 -10.28
C ASP A 610 21.14 1.17 -9.48
N TRP A 611 20.84 2.30 -10.13
CA TRP A 611 20.17 3.42 -9.47
C TRP A 611 18.81 3.03 -8.88
N ALA A 612 17.99 2.30 -9.65
CA ALA A 612 16.68 1.85 -9.17
C ALA A 612 16.81 0.84 -8.01
N VAL A 613 17.80 -0.05 -8.04
CA VAL A 613 18.11 -0.94 -6.92
C VAL A 613 18.48 -0.13 -5.67
N ARG A 614 19.41 0.83 -5.77
CA ARG A 614 19.77 1.68 -4.63
C ARG A 614 18.59 2.47 -4.11
N TYR A 615 17.71 2.97 -4.98
CA TYR A 615 16.47 3.64 -4.57
C TYR A 615 15.64 2.76 -3.62
N PHE A 616 15.37 1.50 -3.96
CA PHE A 616 14.59 0.57 -3.13
C PHE A 616 15.28 0.10 -1.85
N ARG A 617 16.63 0.08 -1.83
CA ARG A 617 17.40 -0.28 -0.62
C ARG A 617 17.13 0.66 0.55
N GLY A 618 16.63 1.87 0.30
CA GLY A 618 16.22 2.82 1.34
C GLY A 618 15.19 2.29 2.34
N ALA A 619 14.30 1.38 1.91
CA ALA A 619 13.24 0.81 2.75
C ALA A 619 13.10 -0.73 2.67
N MET A 620 13.80 -1.40 1.75
CA MET A 620 13.66 -2.84 1.54
C MET A 620 14.97 -3.57 1.72
N ALA A 621 14.90 -4.76 2.33
CA ALA A 621 16.00 -5.72 2.29
C ALA A 621 16.35 -6.08 0.84
N ALA A 622 17.64 -6.29 0.56
CA ALA A 622 18.12 -6.57 -0.80
C ALA A 622 17.43 -7.82 -1.40
N GLY A 623 17.22 -8.85 -0.58
CA GLY A 623 16.51 -10.09 -0.91
C GLY A 623 15.03 -9.93 -1.27
N ARG A 624 14.44 -8.76 -1.02
CA ARG A 624 13.07 -8.41 -1.42
C ARG A 624 13.02 -7.57 -2.70
N ILE A 625 14.15 -7.41 -3.39
CA ILE A 625 14.28 -6.66 -4.64
C ILE A 625 14.69 -7.60 -5.77
N ASN A 626 13.94 -7.60 -6.88
CA ASN A 626 14.29 -8.30 -8.10
C ASN A 626 14.46 -7.29 -9.25
N ILE A 627 15.51 -7.43 -10.06
CA ILE A 627 15.73 -6.56 -11.25
C ILE A 627 14.96 -7.11 -12.45
N GLY A 628 14.43 -6.22 -13.27
CA GLY A 628 13.73 -6.54 -14.52
C GLY A 628 14.70 -6.62 -15.70
N ILE A 629 14.54 -7.63 -16.55
CA ILE A 629 15.33 -7.83 -17.78
C ILE A 629 14.37 -8.02 -18.97
N PRO A 630 14.54 -7.26 -20.08
CA PRO A 630 13.67 -7.38 -21.23
C PRO A 630 14.11 -8.54 -22.13
N TYR A 631 13.23 -9.50 -22.37
CA TYR A 631 13.34 -10.52 -23.42
C TYR A 631 12.74 -10.02 -24.75
N TYR A 632 12.96 -8.74 -25.03
CA TYR A 632 12.54 -8.09 -26.25
C TYR A 632 13.43 -6.88 -26.54
N THR A 633 13.31 -6.36 -27.74
CA THR A 633 14.05 -5.18 -28.19
C THR A 633 13.20 -3.92 -28.12
N ARG A 634 13.86 -2.77 -28.04
CA ARG A 634 13.31 -1.47 -28.48
C ARG A 634 14.25 -0.90 -29.52
N GLY A 635 13.73 -0.13 -30.48
CA GLY A 635 14.58 0.31 -31.59
C GLY A 635 14.07 1.48 -32.41
N PHE A 636 15.02 2.04 -33.16
CA PHE A 636 14.89 3.28 -33.90
C PHE A 636 15.39 3.08 -35.33
N LYS A 637 14.84 3.86 -36.27
CA LYS A 637 15.35 3.98 -37.64
C LYS A 637 15.74 5.41 -37.97
N ASP A 638 16.46 5.58 -39.08
CA ASP A 638 17.00 6.87 -39.52
C ASP A 638 17.87 7.57 -38.44
N VAL A 639 18.58 6.78 -37.63
CA VAL A 639 19.39 7.28 -36.52
C VAL A 639 20.53 8.15 -37.04
N SER A 640 20.73 9.30 -36.39
CA SER A 640 21.77 10.28 -36.69
C SER A 640 22.65 10.55 -35.47
N GLY A 641 23.95 10.82 -35.70
CA GLY A 641 24.92 11.02 -34.61
C GLY A 641 25.21 9.73 -33.83
N GLY A 642 25.76 9.89 -32.62
CA GLY A 642 26.15 8.77 -31.76
C GLY A 642 27.35 7.96 -32.27
N THR A 643 27.65 6.88 -31.56
CA THR A 643 28.67 5.89 -31.96
C THR A 643 27.98 4.58 -32.30
N ASN A 644 27.94 4.22 -33.58
CA ASN A 644 27.13 3.09 -34.08
C ASN A 644 25.66 3.18 -33.62
N GLY A 645 25.09 4.39 -33.69
CA GLY A 645 23.73 4.71 -33.28
C GLY A 645 23.57 5.04 -31.79
N LEU A 646 24.38 4.44 -30.90
CA LEU A 646 24.26 4.66 -29.45
C LEU A 646 24.50 6.13 -29.08
N TRP A 647 23.61 6.68 -28.23
CA TRP A 647 23.55 8.09 -27.84
C TRP A 647 23.34 9.06 -29.00
N GLY A 648 22.83 8.55 -30.12
CA GLY A 648 22.37 9.34 -31.27
C GLY A 648 20.98 9.94 -31.06
N GLN A 649 20.41 10.41 -32.16
CA GLN A 649 19.07 10.99 -32.24
C GLN A 649 18.29 10.40 -33.41
N ALA A 650 17.03 10.06 -33.16
CA ALA A 650 16.10 9.55 -34.15
C ALA A 650 14.73 10.20 -33.95
N ALA A 651 14.63 11.52 -34.17
CA ALA A 651 13.33 12.21 -34.10
C ALA A 651 12.44 11.84 -35.29
N LEU A 652 11.14 11.65 -35.05
CA LEU A 652 10.16 11.47 -36.13
C LEU A 652 10.23 12.66 -37.10
N PRO A 653 10.32 12.46 -38.42
CA PRO A 653 10.51 13.56 -39.38
C PRO A 653 9.42 14.63 -39.30
N ASN A 654 8.18 14.22 -39.05
CA ASN A 654 7.05 15.11 -38.81
C ASN A 654 6.51 14.92 -37.39
N GLN A 655 6.81 15.87 -36.51
CA GLN A 655 6.36 15.83 -35.11
C GLN A 655 4.85 16.04 -34.95
N ALA A 656 4.13 16.47 -36.00
CA ALA A 656 2.68 16.50 -35.97
C ALA A 656 2.04 15.10 -36.04
N ASP A 657 2.84 14.08 -36.42
CA ASP A 657 2.40 12.68 -36.53
C ASP A 657 2.79 11.87 -35.28
N CYS A 658 3.27 12.52 -34.22
CA CYS A 658 3.58 11.84 -32.95
C CYS A 658 2.33 11.13 -32.39
N ALA A 659 2.55 9.94 -31.83
CA ALA A 659 1.51 9.23 -31.09
C ALA A 659 1.06 10.08 -29.88
N THR A 660 -0.20 9.93 -29.50
CA THR A 660 -0.77 10.62 -28.32
C THR A 660 0.12 10.38 -27.10
N GLY A 661 0.38 11.44 -26.33
CA GLY A 661 1.27 11.41 -25.16
C GLY A 661 2.77 11.51 -25.45
N THR A 662 3.19 11.51 -26.72
CA THR A 662 4.60 11.68 -27.11
C THR A 662 4.86 13.04 -27.76
N GLY A 663 6.13 13.48 -27.78
CA GLY A 663 6.52 14.71 -28.47
C GLY A 663 6.04 16.02 -27.81
N VAL A 664 5.71 15.99 -26.51
CA VAL A 664 5.16 17.14 -25.77
C VAL A 664 6.28 18.06 -25.26
N GLY A 665 6.29 19.31 -25.73
CA GLY A 665 7.20 20.37 -25.28
C GLY A 665 8.37 20.63 -26.25
N GLU A 666 9.13 21.70 -25.99
CA GLU A 666 10.16 22.16 -26.93
C GLU A 666 11.41 21.26 -26.99
N LYS A 667 11.64 20.46 -25.95
CA LYS A 667 12.83 19.62 -25.78
C LYS A 667 12.58 18.13 -25.95
N ASN A 668 11.32 17.71 -26.03
CA ASN A 668 10.92 16.31 -26.15
C ASN A 668 10.31 16.08 -27.52
N LYS A 669 11.08 15.45 -28.40
CA LYS A 669 10.58 15.00 -29.71
C LYS A 669 10.22 13.53 -29.62
N CYS A 670 9.12 13.12 -30.25
CA CYS A 670 8.82 11.69 -30.38
C CYS A 670 9.82 11.04 -31.34
N GLY A 671 10.09 9.75 -31.11
CA GLY A 671 11.07 8.98 -31.85
C GLY A 671 10.55 8.47 -33.19
N ASN A 672 11.49 8.16 -34.07
CA ASN A 672 11.28 7.45 -35.32
C ASN A 672 11.55 5.96 -35.08
N GLY A 673 10.55 5.25 -34.57
CA GLY A 673 10.66 3.83 -34.27
C GLY A 673 10.96 2.98 -35.50
N ALA A 674 11.67 1.86 -35.31
CA ALA A 674 11.88 0.87 -36.36
C ALA A 674 10.56 0.20 -36.77
N LEU A 675 10.50 -0.28 -38.01
CA LEU A 675 9.31 -0.85 -38.68
C LEU A 675 9.63 -2.17 -39.38
N GLY A 676 8.58 -2.91 -39.75
CA GLY A 676 8.64 -4.10 -40.59
C GLY A 676 9.45 -5.21 -39.94
N ILE A 677 10.50 -5.68 -40.61
CA ILE A 677 11.38 -6.74 -40.08
C ILE A 677 12.15 -6.31 -38.83
N ASP A 678 12.18 -5.02 -38.49
CA ASP A 678 12.79 -4.53 -37.26
C ASP A 678 11.76 -4.36 -36.13
N ASN A 679 10.51 -4.78 -36.31
CA ASN A 679 9.40 -4.52 -35.37
C ASN A 679 8.33 -5.62 -35.45
N LEU A 680 8.76 -6.88 -35.38
CA LEU A 680 7.91 -8.06 -35.54
C LEU A 680 6.77 -8.15 -34.50
N TRP A 681 7.03 -7.74 -33.26
CA TRP A 681 6.05 -7.70 -32.17
C TRP A 681 5.47 -6.29 -32.01
N HIS A 682 4.96 -5.76 -33.12
CA HIS A 682 4.29 -4.47 -33.11
C HIS A 682 2.85 -4.56 -32.62
N ASP A 683 2.42 -3.52 -31.93
CA ASP A 683 1.01 -3.20 -31.79
C ASP A 683 0.47 -2.56 -33.06
N LYS A 684 -0.85 -2.48 -33.15
CA LYS A 684 -1.55 -1.81 -34.24
C LYS A 684 -2.33 -0.63 -33.70
N ASN A 685 -2.33 0.48 -34.44
CA ASN A 685 -3.21 1.60 -34.16
C ASN A 685 -4.67 1.27 -34.54
N ASP A 686 -5.60 2.18 -34.26
CA ASP A 686 -7.03 2.03 -34.58
C ASP A 686 -7.33 1.83 -36.08
N ALA A 687 -6.41 2.25 -36.96
CA ALA A 687 -6.51 2.03 -38.40
C ALA A 687 -5.97 0.65 -38.83
N GLY A 688 -5.54 -0.18 -37.89
CA GLY A 688 -4.94 -1.49 -38.11
C GLY A 688 -3.52 -1.44 -38.67
N GLN A 689 -2.85 -0.28 -38.59
CA GLN A 689 -1.49 -0.08 -39.08
C GLN A 689 -0.48 -0.39 -37.98
N GLU A 690 0.67 -0.94 -38.39
CA GLU A 690 1.82 -1.15 -37.51
C GLU A 690 2.22 0.14 -36.78
N MET A 691 2.43 0.04 -35.47
CA MET A 691 3.02 1.10 -34.66
C MET A 691 4.54 0.97 -34.60
N PRO A 692 5.31 1.98 -35.06
CA PRO A 692 6.77 1.94 -35.03
C PRO A 692 7.32 1.92 -33.60
N ALA A 693 8.09 0.90 -33.25
CA ALA A 693 8.71 0.79 -31.92
C ALA A 693 10.06 0.06 -31.90
N GLY A 694 10.41 -0.66 -32.96
CA GLY A 694 11.57 -1.53 -32.97
C GLY A 694 11.44 -2.71 -31.99
N SER A 695 10.23 -3.23 -31.80
CA SER A 695 9.88 -4.25 -30.81
C SER A 695 9.92 -5.65 -31.42
N ASN A 696 10.85 -6.47 -30.94
CA ASN A 696 11.06 -7.83 -31.43
C ASN A 696 11.34 -8.76 -30.25
N PRO A 697 10.97 -10.04 -30.35
CA PRO A 697 11.53 -11.05 -29.45
C PRO A 697 13.02 -11.23 -29.70
N LEU A 698 13.76 -11.71 -28.69
CA LEU A 698 15.21 -11.89 -28.81
C LEU A 698 15.58 -12.98 -29.82
N TRP A 699 14.77 -14.02 -30.00
CA TRP A 699 15.01 -15.01 -31.07
C TRP A 699 14.99 -14.37 -32.45
N HIS A 700 14.12 -13.39 -32.70
CA HIS A 700 14.15 -12.66 -33.96
C HIS A 700 15.37 -11.76 -34.08
N ALA A 701 15.74 -11.04 -33.01
CA ALA A 701 16.96 -10.24 -32.99
C ALA A 701 18.22 -11.10 -33.27
N LYS A 702 18.31 -12.30 -32.71
CA LYS A 702 19.37 -13.27 -33.01
C LYS A 702 19.35 -13.71 -34.47
N ASN A 703 18.18 -13.91 -35.08
CA ASN A 703 18.10 -14.16 -36.52
C ASN A 703 18.62 -12.97 -37.35
N LEU A 704 18.26 -11.73 -36.99
CA LEU A 704 18.76 -10.52 -37.65
C LEU A 704 20.29 -10.42 -37.55
N GLU A 705 20.85 -10.62 -36.35
CA GLU A 705 22.30 -10.66 -36.10
C GLU A 705 23.02 -11.68 -36.99
N ASN A 706 22.39 -12.85 -37.22
CA ASN A 706 22.95 -13.95 -38.00
C ASN A 706 22.60 -13.89 -39.50
N GLY A 707 21.92 -12.84 -39.96
CA GLY A 707 21.51 -12.69 -41.36
C GLY A 707 20.48 -13.74 -41.82
N ILE A 708 19.67 -14.26 -40.90
CA ILE A 708 18.66 -15.29 -41.13
C ILE A 708 17.31 -14.59 -41.36
N VAL A 709 16.66 -14.92 -42.48
CA VAL A 709 15.26 -14.53 -42.74
C VAL A 709 14.36 -15.56 -42.08
N GLY A 710 13.61 -15.14 -41.05
CA GLY A 710 12.77 -16.04 -40.27
C GLY A 710 11.68 -16.70 -41.11
N SER A 711 11.43 -17.98 -40.89
CA SER A 711 10.35 -18.72 -41.54
C SER A 711 8.94 -18.25 -41.14
N TYR A 712 8.86 -17.50 -40.03
CA TYR A 712 7.63 -17.01 -39.40
C TYR A 712 7.16 -15.63 -39.90
N LEU A 713 7.88 -14.94 -40.79
CA LEU A 713 7.55 -13.54 -41.14
C LEU A 713 6.12 -13.39 -41.71
N GLU A 714 5.70 -14.30 -42.58
CA GLU A 714 4.37 -14.25 -43.22
C GLU A 714 3.22 -14.35 -42.21
N VAL A 715 3.35 -15.21 -41.18
CA VAL A 715 2.30 -15.36 -40.14
C VAL A 715 2.22 -14.16 -39.21
N TYR A 716 3.29 -13.36 -39.12
CA TYR A 716 3.28 -12.04 -38.48
C TYR A 716 2.81 -10.91 -39.40
N GLY A 717 2.41 -11.24 -40.64
CA GLY A 717 1.87 -10.28 -41.60
C GLY A 717 2.91 -9.49 -42.38
N LEU A 718 4.19 -9.85 -42.27
CA LEU A 718 5.27 -9.20 -43.02
C LEU A 718 5.31 -9.76 -44.45
N THR A 719 5.43 -8.87 -45.44
CA THR A 719 5.39 -9.14 -46.87
C THR A 719 6.65 -8.64 -47.60
N PRO A 720 7.83 -9.27 -47.41
CA PRO A 720 9.10 -8.80 -47.97
C PRO A 720 9.12 -8.62 -49.49
N ASP A 721 8.24 -9.29 -50.25
CA ASP A 721 8.15 -9.10 -51.70
C ASP A 721 7.58 -7.73 -52.08
N THR A 722 6.64 -7.20 -51.28
CA THR A 722 5.87 -5.98 -51.58
C THR A 722 6.21 -4.80 -50.68
N ASP A 723 6.60 -5.06 -49.44
CA ASP A 723 7.08 -4.06 -48.50
C ASP A 723 8.61 -4.08 -48.41
N ALA A 724 9.23 -2.91 -48.46
CA ALA A 724 10.67 -2.78 -48.36
C ALA A 724 11.17 -2.82 -46.91
N ASP A 725 10.35 -2.40 -45.94
CA ASP A 725 10.72 -2.42 -44.51
C ASP A 725 10.74 -3.85 -43.96
N ASP A 726 10.01 -4.77 -44.62
CA ASP A 726 9.97 -6.20 -44.29
C ASP A 726 11.17 -6.99 -44.83
N ARG A 727 12.03 -6.37 -45.65
CA ARG A 727 13.20 -7.02 -46.24
C ARG A 727 14.39 -6.96 -45.30
N LEU A 728 15.03 -8.12 -45.11
CA LEU A 728 16.36 -8.17 -44.53
C LEU A 728 17.37 -7.51 -45.49
N THR A 729 17.83 -6.32 -45.13
CA THR A 729 18.78 -5.52 -45.93
C THR A 729 19.91 -5.00 -45.04
N GLY A 730 21.11 -4.90 -45.60
CA GLY A 730 22.31 -4.56 -44.83
C GLY A 730 22.73 -5.69 -43.87
N SER A 731 23.46 -5.33 -42.82
CA SER A 731 23.96 -6.26 -41.80
C SER A 731 23.72 -5.71 -40.40
N TYR A 732 23.19 -6.53 -39.51
CA TYR A 732 22.99 -6.19 -38.10
C TYR A 732 24.22 -6.59 -37.31
N THR A 733 25.05 -5.61 -36.98
CA THR A 733 26.29 -5.88 -36.25
C THR A 733 26.04 -5.72 -34.76
N ARG A 734 26.34 -6.77 -33.98
CA ARG A 734 26.30 -6.71 -32.53
C ARG A 734 27.43 -5.84 -31.99
N TYR A 735 27.07 -4.95 -31.07
CA TYR A 735 27.97 -4.16 -30.24
C TYR A 735 27.61 -4.35 -28.77
N TYR A 736 28.54 -4.01 -27.88
CA TYR A 736 28.38 -4.15 -26.43
C TYR A 736 29.04 -2.95 -25.73
N ASP A 737 28.31 -2.30 -24.83
CA ASP A 737 28.84 -1.26 -23.96
C ASP A 737 29.21 -1.91 -22.62
N SER A 738 30.51 -2.02 -22.36
CA SER A 738 31.01 -2.67 -21.15
C SER A 738 30.78 -1.87 -19.87
N VAL A 739 30.52 -0.56 -19.98
CA VAL A 739 30.19 0.27 -18.81
C VAL A 739 28.71 0.12 -18.49
N ALA A 740 27.83 0.25 -19.49
CA ALA A 740 26.39 0.08 -19.30
C ALA A 740 25.98 -1.38 -19.07
N VAL A 741 26.82 -2.34 -19.48
CA VAL A 741 26.51 -3.79 -19.50
C VAL A 741 25.28 -4.06 -20.37
N ALA A 742 25.32 -3.53 -21.59
CA ALA A 742 24.18 -3.54 -22.50
C ALA A 742 24.61 -3.78 -23.97
N PRO A 743 24.05 -4.79 -24.66
CA PRO A 743 24.27 -5.04 -26.07
C PRO A 743 23.27 -4.29 -26.96
N TRP A 744 23.63 -4.12 -28.22
CA TRP A 744 22.69 -3.67 -29.26
C TRP A 744 23.10 -4.17 -30.64
N LEU A 745 22.15 -4.17 -31.57
CA LEU A 745 22.40 -4.35 -32.99
C LEU A 745 22.39 -3.00 -33.69
N TRP A 746 23.38 -2.77 -34.55
CA TRP A 746 23.44 -1.61 -35.43
C TRP A 746 23.48 -2.05 -36.89
N ASN A 747 22.52 -1.57 -37.67
CA ASN A 747 22.49 -1.71 -39.11
C ASN A 747 22.86 -0.37 -39.76
N ALA A 748 24.12 -0.29 -40.24
CA ALA A 748 24.67 0.95 -40.79
C ALA A 748 24.01 1.38 -42.11
N ASP A 749 23.46 0.46 -42.89
CA ASP A 749 22.84 0.75 -44.18
C ASP A 749 21.43 1.32 -43.98
N LYS A 750 20.66 0.73 -43.06
CA LYS A 750 19.31 1.20 -42.67
C LYS A 750 19.34 2.37 -41.67
N LYS A 751 20.48 2.61 -41.01
CA LYS A 751 20.58 3.46 -39.81
C LYS A 751 19.61 3.02 -38.71
N VAL A 752 19.52 1.71 -38.50
CA VAL A 752 18.65 1.10 -37.50
C VAL A 752 19.46 0.69 -36.28
N PHE A 753 18.96 1.06 -35.11
CA PHE A 753 19.47 0.67 -33.81
C PHE A 753 18.42 -0.18 -33.11
N LEU A 754 18.79 -1.38 -32.63
CA LEU A 754 17.94 -2.22 -31.79
C LEU A 754 18.70 -2.52 -30.49
N SER A 755 18.20 -2.02 -29.36
CA SER A 755 18.69 -2.46 -28.05
C SER A 755 18.25 -3.90 -27.84
N ILE A 756 19.16 -4.76 -27.40
CA ILE A 756 18.87 -6.18 -27.16
C ILE A 756 19.29 -6.56 -25.75
N GLU A 757 18.93 -7.77 -25.32
CA GLU A 757 19.64 -8.49 -24.25
C GLU A 757 20.16 -9.81 -24.83
N ASP A 758 21.24 -10.32 -24.25
CA ASP A 758 21.81 -11.58 -24.66
C ASP A 758 22.57 -12.26 -23.51
N GLU A 759 23.23 -13.37 -23.81
CA GLU A 759 23.93 -14.19 -22.83
C GLU A 759 25.03 -13.42 -22.08
N GLU A 760 25.69 -12.45 -22.70
CA GLU A 760 26.78 -11.68 -22.08
C GLU A 760 26.24 -10.65 -21.08
N SER A 761 25.22 -9.88 -21.45
CA SER A 761 24.58 -8.94 -20.53
C SER A 761 23.85 -9.66 -19.40
N MET A 762 23.14 -10.74 -19.74
CA MET A 762 22.43 -11.58 -18.80
C MET A 762 23.38 -12.17 -17.75
N ALA A 763 24.50 -12.78 -18.18
CA ALA A 763 25.48 -13.34 -17.26
C ALA A 763 26.00 -12.30 -16.26
N SER A 764 26.26 -11.08 -16.73
CA SER A 764 26.80 -9.97 -15.93
C SER A 764 25.77 -9.39 -14.96
N LYS A 765 24.52 -9.24 -15.40
CA LYS A 765 23.39 -8.80 -14.55
C LYS A 765 23.06 -9.82 -13.47
N VAL A 766 23.12 -11.12 -13.78
CA VAL A 766 22.97 -12.19 -12.78
C VAL A 766 24.12 -12.16 -11.75
N ASP A 767 25.36 -11.90 -12.17
CA ASP A 767 26.48 -11.71 -11.24
C ASP A 767 26.24 -10.47 -10.35
N TYR A 768 25.70 -9.38 -10.90
CA TYR A 768 25.32 -8.21 -10.13
C TYR A 768 24.26 -8.54 -9.05
N VAL A 769 23.22 -9.33 -9.38
CA VAL A 769 22.21 -9.79 -8.40
C VAL A 769 22.87 -10.57 -7.26
N ILE A 770 23.76 -11.52 -7.59
CA ILE A 770 24.47 -12.33 -6.58
C ILE A 770 25.33 -11.45 -5.69
N ASN A 771 26.15 -10.58 -6.28
CA ASN A 771 27.12 -9.74 -5.57
C ASN A 771 26.47 -8.67 -4.68
N ASN A 772 25.26 -8.24 -4.99
CA ASN A 772 24.50 -7.27 -4.19
C ASN A 772 23.46 -7.93 -3.29
N GLY A 773 23.46 -9.27 -3.16
CA GLY A 773 22.54 -9.96 -2.26
C GLY A 773 21.06 -9.83 -2.64
N LEU A 774 20.76 -9.54 -3.92
CA LEU A 774 19.38 -9.26 -4.38
C LEU A 774 18.51 -10.51 -4.46
N GLY A 775 17.19 -10.36 -4.35
CA GLY A 775 16.24 -11.48 -4.35
C GLY A 775 16.27 -12.35 -5.61
N GLY A 776 16.54 -11.74 -6.76
CA GLY A 776 16.61 -12.46 -8.04
C GLY A 776 16.41 -11.55 -9.24
N ILE A 777 15.88 -12.14 -10.31
CA ILE A 777 15.48 -11.43 -11.53
C ILE A 777 13.99 -11.64 -11.83
N MET A 778 13.43 -10.68 -12.54
CA MET A 778 12.18 -10.78 -13.26
C MET A 778 12.45 -10.49 -14.74
N PHE A 779 11.68 -11.10 -15.65
CA PHE A 779 11.78 -10.77 -17.07
C PHE A 779 10.42 -10.71 -17.77
N TRP A 780 10.33 -9.74 -18.68
CA TRP A 780 9.22 -9.56 -19.59
C TRP A 780 9.71 -9.90 -21.00
N GLU A 781 9.19 -10.89 -21.72
CA GLU A 781 8.26 -11.94 -21.30
C GLU A 781 8.79 -13.32 -21.72
N LEU A 782 8.25 -14.40 -21.15
CA LEU A 782 8.72 -15.77 -21.36
C LEU A 782 8.85 -16.16 -22.85
N ALA A 783 7.90 -15.74 -23.69
CA ALA A 783 7.90 -16.05 -25.13
C ALA A 783 9.02 -15.35 -25.93
N GLY A 784 9.73 -14.41 -25.31
CA GLY A 784 10.78 -13.63 -25.94
C GLY A 784 12.16 -14.29 -25.88
N ASP A 785 12.36 -15.23 -24.96
CA ASP A 785 13.60 -16.01 -24.82
C ASP A 785 13.78 -16.98 -26.01
N PHE A 786 15.00 -17.43 -26.24
CA PHE A 786 15.39 -18.08 -27.49
C PHE A 786 16.11 -19.40 -27.29
N ASP A 787 16.05 -20.25 -28.32
CA ASP A 787 16.96 -21.37 -28.56
C ASP A 787 17.20 -21.49 -30.08
N TYR A 788 18.32 -22.12 -30.47
CA TYR A 788 18.59 -22.40 -31.89
C TYR A 788 17.91 -23.70 -32.33
N ASP A 789 16.96 -23.60 -33.24
CA ASP A 789 16.32 -24.76 -33.87
C ASP A 789 17.18 -25.24 -35.04
N SER A 790 18.00 -26.26 -34.79
CA SER A 790 18.87 -26.85 -35.81
C SER A 790 18.13 -27.48 -36.99
N ALA A 791 16.86 -27.86 -36.83
CA ALA A 791 16.06 -28.45 -37.91
C ALA A 791 15.54 -27.38 -38.87
N LYS A 792 15.19 -26.21 -38.35
CA LYS A 792 14.78 -25.04 -39.15
C LYS A 792 15.96 -24.19 -39.62
N GLY A 793 17.09 -24.28 -38.92
CA GLY A 793 18.27 -23.47 -39.19
C GLY A 793 18.13 -22.02 -38.73
N GLU A 794 17.26 -21.75 -37.76
CA GLU A 794 16.93 -20.41 -37.24
C GLU A 794 16.78 -20.42 -35.71
N TYR A 795 16.87 -19.25 -35.09
CA TYR A 795 16.47 -19.06 -33.69
C TYR A 795 14.95 -18.94 -33.58
N PHE A 796 14.40 -19.51 -32.51
CA PHE A 796 12.99 -19.45 -32.19
C PHE A 796 12.76 -19.41 -30.68
N MET A 797 11.51 -19.38 -30.23
CA MET A 797 11.15 -19.43 -28.80
C MET A 797 11.91 -20.57 -28.08
N GLY A 798 12.48 -20.26 -26.92
CA GLY A 798 13.30 -21.20 -26.15
C GLY A 798 13.53 -20.74 -24.72
N SER A 799 14.64 -21.16 -24.11
CA SER A 799 14.93 -20.85 -22.69
C SER A 799 16.40 -20.54 -22.41
N THR A 800 17.19 -20.10 -23.38
CA THR A 800 18.63 -19.87 -23.22
C THR A 800 18.94 -18.91 -22.07
N LEU A 801 18.29 -17.74 -22.01
CA LEU A 801 18.58 -16.75 -20.95
C LEU A 801 18.02 -17.18 -19.60
N THR A 802 16.84 -17.77 -19.58
CA THR A 802 16.23 -18.31 -18.34
C THR A 802 17.10 -19.42 -17.74
N SER A 803 17.61 -20.31 -18.58
CA SER A 803 18.51 -21.40 -18.17
C SER A 803 19.83 -20.85 -17.62
N LEU A 804 20.39 -19.81 -18.24
CA LEU A 804 21.59 -19.14 -17.76
C LEU A 804 21.40 -18.54 -16.35
N ALA A 805 20.24 -17.91 -16.09
CA ALA A 805 19.94 -17.38 -14.76
C ALA A 805 19.88 -18.48 -13.70
N TYR A 806 19.09 -19.51 -13.99
CA TYR A 806 18.92 -20.67 -13.12
C TYR A 806 20.27 -21.32 -12.80
N ASP A 807 21.06 -21.66 -13.82
CA ASP A 807 22.33 -22.33 -13.66
C ASP A 807 23.30 -21.52 -12.79
N LYS A 808 23.41 -20.21 -13.04
CA LYS A 808 24.30 -19.34 -12.27
C LYS A 808 23.84 -19.15 -10.83
N PHE A 809 22.54 -18.99 -10.59
CA PHE A 809 22.02 -18.91 -9.22
C PHE A 809 22.23 -20.21 -8.45
N ASN A 810 21.89 -21.35 -9.03
CA ASN A 810 22.09 -22.67 -8.43
C ASN A 810 23.58 -22.93 -8.10
N GLN A 811 24.49 -22.47 -8.96
CA GLN A 811 25.93 -22.61 -8.77
C GLN A 811 26.56 -21.58 -7.82
N SER A 812 25.84 -20.50 -7.48
CA SER A 812 26.42 -19.38 -6.72
C SER A 812 26.86 -19.78 -5.30
N GLY A 813 26.11 -20.67 -4.64
CA GLY A 813 26.35 -21.07 -3.25
C GLY A 813 26.19 -19.95 -2.22
N VAL A 814 25.66 -18.79 -2.61
CA VAL A 814 25.52 -17.59 -1.76
C VAL A 814 24.05 -17.23 -1.62
N ALA A 815 23.53 -17.29 -0.40
CA ALA A 815 22.18 -16.85 -0.08
C ALA A 815 21.99 -15.35 -0.33
N TYR A 816 20.77 -14.92 -0.66
CA TYR A 816 20.46 -13.51 -0.75
C TYR A 816 20.38 -12.86 0.63
N ASP A 817 20.54 -11.53 0.67
CA ASP A 817 20.58 -10.76 1.90
C ASP A 817 19.17 -10.43 2.41
N VAL A 818 18.93 -10.68 3.70
CA VAL A 818 17.63 -10.45 4.36
C VAL A 818 17.60 -9.16 5.17
N HIS A 819 18.73 -8.46 5.30
CA HIS A 819 18.83 -7.28 6.15
C HIS A 819 18.17 -6.06 5.52
N ALA A 820 17.20 -5.47 6.23
CA ALA A 820 16.67 -4.15 5.90
C ALA A 820 17.70 -3.05 6.22
N GLY A 821 17.85 -2.06 5.34
CA GLY A 821 18.82 -0.99 5.50
C GLY A 821 20.28 -1.46 5.42
N ASN A 822 21.21 -0.72 6.03
CA ASN A 822 22.63 -1.03 6.04
C ASN A 822 22.95 -2.26 6.91
N PRO A 823 23.48 -3.37 6.34
CA PRO A 823 23.78 -4.58 7.10
C PRO A 823 24.92 -4.41 8.12
N ASN A 824 25.74 -3.37 7.99
CA ASN A 824 26.82 -3.05 8.93
C ASN A 824 26.37 -2.07 10.03
N PHE A 825 25.09 -1.70 10.08
CA PHE A 825 24.57 -0.80 11.09
C PHE A 825 24.59 -1.47 12.47
N THR A 826 25.19 -0.78 13.45
CA THR A 826 25.21 -1.25 14.84
C THR A 826 23.93 -0.85 15.53
N VAL A 827 23.02 -1.80 15.69
CA VAL A 827 21.73 -1.59 16.35
C VAL A 827 21.93 -1.25 17.84
N PRO A 828 21.37 -0.13 18.34
CA PRO A 828 21.38 0.18 19.78
C PRO A 828 20.73 -0.91 20.64
N ALA A 829 21.15 -0.99 21.92
CA ALA A 829 20.67 -2.04 22.84
C ALA A 829 19.23 -1.83 23.35
N GLU A 830 18.72 -0.60 23.28
CA GLU A 830 17.38 -0.21 23.71
C GLU A 830 16.68 0.57 22.58
N ALA A 831 15.35 0.49 22.55
CA ALA A 831 14.52 1.22 21.59
C ALA A 831 13.57 2.22 22.28
N VAL A 832 13.22 3.28 21.55
CA VAL A 832 12.17 4.22 21.94
C VAL A 832 11.03 4.19 20.92
N ASP A 833 9.81 4.36 21.40
CA ASP A 833 8.63 4.41 20.55
C ASP A 833 8.50 5.80 19.92
N ILE A 834 9.04 5.94 18.70
CA ILE A 834 8.91 7.13 17.87
C ILE A 834 8.29 6.71 16.54
N THR A 835 7.23 7.39 16.15
CA THR A 835 6.66 7.25 14.80
C THR A 835 7.30 8.25 13.86
N PHE A 836 7.71 7.77 12.68
CA PHE A 836 8.18 8.59 11.57
C PHE A 836 7.13 8.62 10.45
N GLU A 837 6.92 9.80 9.88
CA GLU A 837 6.06 10.03 8.71
C GLU A 837 6.72 11.03 7.77
N ALA A 838 6.87 10.67 6.49
CA ALA A 838 7.17 11.62 5.42
C ALA A 838 5.86 12.05 4.75
N LYS A 839 5.58 13.36 4.76
CA LYS A 839 4.33 13.94 4.24
C LYS A 839 4.56 15.30 3.59
N ASP A 840 3.47 15.93 3.15
CA ASP A 840 3.45 17.26 2.53
C ASP A 840 4.34 17.34 1.27
N PHE A 841 4.40 16.26 0.51
CA PHE A 841 5.06 16.28 -0.80
C PHE A 841 4.28 17.19 -1.75
N PRO A 842 4.94 18.12 -2.45
CA PRO A 842 4.36 18.73 -3.64
C PRO A 842 4.00 17.66 -4.67
N VAL A 843 3.06 17.98 -5.57
CA VAL A 843 2.87 17.16 -6.78
C VAL A 843 4.18 17.09 -7.57
N GLY A 844 4.39 15.98 -8.27
CA GLY A 844 5.70 15.62 -8.79
C GLY A 844 6.38 16.68 -9.67
N ASP A 845 5.63 17.41 -10.50
CA ASP A 845 6.17 18.47 -11.37
C ASP A 845 6.69 19.69 -10.58
N ASP A 846 6.15 19.93 -9.38
CA ASP A 846 6.56 20.99 -8.48
C ASP A 846 7.65 20.52 -7.48
N ASN A 847 8.02 19.25 -7.53
CA ASN A 847 8.91 18.61 -6.55
C ASN A 847 10.40 18.71 -6.92
N TYR A 848 10.84 19.90 -7.36
CA TYR A 848 12.23 20.21 -7.76
C TYR A 848 12.76 21.46 -7.01
N PRO A 849 13.59 21.32 -5.96
CA PRO A 849 14.08 20.09 -5.34
C PRO A 849 12.99 19.36 -4.54
N ILE A 850 13.27 18.12 -4.14
CA ILE A 850 12.33 17.33 -3.34
C ILE A 850 12.30 17.89 -1.92
N SER A 851 11.13 18.27 -1.43
CA SER A 851 11.05 19.06 -0.20
C SER A 851 9.88 18.75 0.75
N PRO A 852 9.77 17.50 1.24
CA PRO A 852 8.71 17.09 2.16
C PRO A 852 8.91 17.57 3.60
N THR A 853 7.91 17.30 4.43
CA THR A 853 8.00 17.34 5.88
C THR A 853 8.30 15.93 6.43
N PHE A 854 9.37 15.80 7.22
CA PHE A 854 9.64 14.63 8.05
C PHE A 854 9.10 14.89 9.46
N ALA A 855 8.00 14.21 9.80
CA ALA A 855 7.34 14.32 11.09
C ALA A 855 7.76 13.17 12.01
N PHE A 856 8.16 13.51 13.23
CA PHE A 856 8.52 12.56 14.27
C PHE A 856 7.59 12.77 15.46
N THR A 857 6.94 11.70 15.94
CA THR A 857 6.06 11.76 17.12
C THR A 857 6.62 10.86 18.22
N ASN A 858 6.83 11.43 19.40
CA ASN A 858 7.35 10.69 20.55
C ASN A 858 6.19 10.01 21.29
N ASN A 859 6.03 8.70 21.12
CA ASN A 859 5.04 7.91 21.85
C ASN A 859 5.61 7.29 23.13
N SER A 860 6.87 7.59 23.47
CA SER A 860 7.52 7.11 24.68
C SER A 860 7.24 8.03 25.89
N SER A 861 7.65 7.59 27.07
CA SER A 861 7.61 8.41 28.29
C SER A 861 8.85 9.28 28.49
N LEU A 862 9.83 9.24 27.59
CA LEU A 862 11.08 10.01 27.71
C LEU A 862 10.90 11.42 27.18
N ASP A 863 11.57 12.39 27.82
CA ASP A 863 11.75 13.72 27.22
C ASP A 863 12.97 13.70 26.30
N LEU A 864 12.72 13.82 25.01
CA LEU A 864 13.73 13.76 23.94
C LEU A 864 13.96 15.14 23.32
N SER A 865 13.58 16.22 24.04
CA SER A 865 13.75 17.59 23.59
C SER A 865 15.22 17.89 23.28
N GLY A 866 15.49 18.46 22.10
CA GLY A 866 16.85 18.77 21.65
C GLY A 866 17.72 17.57 21.25
N ALA A 867 17.15 16.37 21.20
CA ALA A 867 17.87 15.17 20.76
C ALA A 867 18.34 15.27 19.30
N LYS A 868 19.22 14.36 18.89
CA LYS A 868 19.67 14.21 17.50
C LYS A 868 19.12 12.91 16.93
N ILE A 869 18.36 13.01 15.84
CA ILE A 869 17.84 11.86 15.09
C ILE A 869 18.78 11.60 13.92
N SER A 870 19.31 10.39 13.77
CA SER A 870 20.14 9.98 12.62
C SER A 870 19.49 8.83 11.87
N PHE A 871 19.67 8.76 10.55
CA PHE A 871 19.05 7.75 9.68
C PHE A 871 19.86 7.57 8.39
N ASP A 872 19.73 6.40 7.78
CA ASP A 872 20.35 6.03 6.50
C ASP A 872 19.39 6.36 5.34
N VAL A 873 19.93 7.02 4.31
CA VAL A 873 19.23 7.39 3.07
C VAL A 873 19.97 6.76 1.90
N PRO A 874 19.28 6.16 0.93
CA PRO A 874 19.94 5.51 -0.20
C PRO A 874 20.76 6.52 -1.04
N VAL A 875 21.86 6.05 -1.61
CA VAL A 875 22.71 6.84 -2.55
C VAL A 875 22.03 7.14 -3.89
N SER A 876 20.76 6.76 -4.07
CA SER A 876 19.96 7.19 -5.22
C SER A 876 19.80 8.72 -5.27
N THR A 877 20.07 9.43 -4.16
CA THR A 877 20.25 10.89 -4.11
C THR A 877 21.67 11.27 -3.75
N SER A 878 22.06 12.48 -4.12
CA SER A 878 23.33 13.09 -3.72
C SER A 878 23.45 13.22 -2.19
N ALA A 879 24.69 13.41 -1.71
CA ALA A 879 25.00 13.64 -0.29
C ALA A 879 24.60 15.05 0.20
N ILE A 880 23.43 15.52 -0.21
CA ILE A 880 22.91 16.86 0.10
C ILE A 880 21.54 16.70 0.77
N PHE A 881 21.52 16.94 2.07
CA PHE A 881 20.32 16.94 2.90
C PHE A 881 20.30 18.19 3.77
N LYS A 882 19.27 19.03 3.60
CA LYS A 882 19.22 20.37 4.22
C LYS A 882 17.80 20.75 4.65
N SER A 883 17.69 21.70 5.57
CA SER A 883 16.41 22.35 5.86
C SER A 883 15.89 23.04 4.59
N ASN A 884 14.60 22.92 4.30
CA ASN A 884 13.97 23.63 3.19
C ASN A 884 14.26 25.15 3.31
N TRP A 885 14.59 25.80 2.19
CA TRP A 885 14.95 27.22 2.17
C TRP A 885 13.86 28.11 2.75
N ASN A 886 12.61 27.74 2.51
CA ASN A 886 11.41 28.45 2.94
C ASN A 886 10.88 27.94 4.29
N ALA A 887 11.63 27.07 4.98
CA ALA A 887 11.16 26.52 6.23
C ALA A 887 10.97 27.61 7.29
N GLN A 888 9.83 27.56 7.99
CA GLN A 888 9.57 28.46 9.12
C GLN A 888 10.53 28.21 10.27
N GLU A 889 11.04 26.98 10.37
CA GLU A 889 12.00 26.54 11.36
C GLU A 889 13.10 25.74 10.68
N LYS A 890 14.36 26.09 10.95
CA LYS A 890 15.52 25.36 10.44
C LYS A 890 16.13 24.55 11.55
N LEU A 891 16.00 23.23 11.45
CA LEU A 891 16.62 22.29 12.38
C LEU A 891 18.03 21.95 11.90
N GLY A 892 18.94 21.65 12.83
CA GLY A 892 20.33 21.38 12.50
C GLY A 892 20.50 20.08 11.72
N MET A 893 20.69 20.17 10.41
CA MET A 893 20.87 19.00 9.53
C MET A 893 22.33 18.78 9.15
N ALA A 894 22.80 17.54 9.17
CA ALA A 894 24.18 17.20 8.84
C ALA A 894 24.31 15.90 8.04
N VAL A 895 25.39 15.81 7.26
CA VAL A 895 25.87 14.57 6.65
C VAL A 895 26.87 13.94 7.62
N GLU A 896 26.49 12.84 8.25
CA GLU A 896 27.36 12.11 9.19
C GLU A 896 28.29 11.15 8.43
N VAL A 897 27.76 10.48 7.41
CA VAL A 897 28.52 9.61 6.52
C VAL A 897 28.15 9.94 5.08
N ASN A 898 29.17 10.28 4.29
CA ASN A 898 29.01 10.49 2.86
C ASN A 898 29.34 9.18 2.11
N GLY A 899 28.30 8.52 1.59
CA GLY A 899 28.41 7.33 0.74
C GLY A 899 28.63 7.59 -0.76
N SER A 900 28.79 8.85 -1.20
CA SER A 900 29.06 9.15 -2.62
C SER A 900 30.34 8.44 -3.07
N ASN A 901 30.35 7.99 -4.32
CA ASN A 901 31.55 7.41 -4.94
C ASN A 901 32.74 8.37 -4.84
N ALA A 902 33.95 7.83 -4.78
CA ALA A 902 35.18 8.63 -4.74
C ALA A 902 35.31 9.57 -5.96
N ALA A 903 34.77 9.17 -7.12
CA ALA A 903 34.75 9.97 -8.34
C ALA A 903 33.65 11.06 -8.39
N GLY A 904 32.72 11.06 -7.43
CA GLY A 904 31.56 11.95 -7.36
C GLY A 904 30.35 11.52 -8.20
N ASN A 905 30.56 10.83 -9.32
CA ASN A 905 29.51 10.27 -10.19
C ASN A 905 29.27 8.77 -9.91
N ASN A 906 28.22 8.19 -10.51
CA ASN A 906 27.90 6.76 -10.43
C ASN A 906 28.22 5.98 -11.72
N ILE A 907 29.19 6.44 -12.52
CA ILE A 907 29.58 5.75 -13.75
C ILE A 907 30.14 4.37 -13.41
N GLY A 908 29.54 3.31 -13.97
CA GLY A 908 29.89 1.92 -13.64
C GLY A 908 29.33 1.41 -12.32
N GLY A 909 28.45 2.17 -11.67
CA GLY A 909 27.69 1.77 -10.48
C GLY A 909 28.10 2.49 -9.19
N PHE A 910 27.27 2.34 -8.16
CA PHE A 910 27.53 2.86 -6.82
C PHE A 910 28.51 1.99 -6.02
N GLU A 911 29.44 2.64 -5.30
CA GLU A 911 30.44 2.01 -4.41
C GLU A 911 29.85 1.67 -3.03
N ASN A 912 28.82 2.40 -2.60
CA ASN A 912 28.15 2.25 -1.31
C ASN A 912 26.63 2.27 -1.50
N GLU A 913 25.88 1.85 -0.48
CA GLU A 913 24.41 1.82 -0.54
C GLU A 913 23.74 3.04 0.08
N PHE A 914 24.35 3.65 1.11
CA PHE A 914 23.70 4.67 1.93
C PHE A 914 24.59 5.86 2.25
N HIS A 915 23.98 7.04 2.33
CA HIS A 915 24.43 8.15 3.15
C HIS A 915 23.82 8.02 4.56
N ARG A 916 24.50 8.53 5.58
CA ARG A 916 23.89 8.73 6.91
C ARG A 916 23.74 10.21 7.19
N PHE A 917 22.50 10.64 7.45
CA PHE A 917 22.18 12.02 7.79
C PHE A 917 21.69 12.12 9.23
N SER A 918 21.69 13.34 9.78
CA SER A 918 21.04 13.62 11.04
C SER A 918 20.29 14.94 11.07
N ILE A 919 19.29 15.00 11.95
CA ILE A 919 18.47 16.16 12.30
C ILE A 919 18.59 16.35 13.81
N THR A 920 19.23 17.44 14.21
CA THR A 920 19.26 17.89 15.61
C THR A 920 18.03 18.73 15.88
N LEU A 921 17.26 18.38 16.92
CA LEU A 921 16.02 19.05 17.33
C LEU A 921 16.27 20.38 18.05
N ASN A 922 17.22 21.16 17.52
CA ASN A 922 17.56 22.51 17.93
C ASN A 922 17.51 23.41 16.70
N ASN A 923 17.10 24.67 16.89
CA ASN A 923 17.12 25.66 15.82
C ASN A 923 18.58 25.97 15.42
N GLU A 924 18.87 25.96 14.11
CA GLU A 924 20.18 26.33 13.54
C GLU A 924 20.64 27.74 13.96
N TRP A 925 19.71 28.64 14.24
CA TRP A 925 20.01 30.01 14.68
C TRP A 925 20.22 30.13 16.20
N GLY A 926 20.23 29.02 16.94
CA GLY A 926 20.25 28.97 18.40
C GLY A 926 18.86 29.18 19.02
N GLY A 927 18.72 28.90 20.32
CA GLY A 927 17.46 29.03 21.04
C GLY A 927 17.21 27.89 22.03
N GLN A 928 15.98 27.82 22.57
CA GLN A 928 15.55 26.68 23.37
C GLN A 928 15.45 25.42 22.49
N PRO A 929 15.79 24.24 23.01
CA PRO A 929 15.53 22.97 22.36
C PRO A 929 14.08 22.84 21.92
N LYS A 930 13.84 22.15 20.80
CA LYS A 930 12.47 21.83 20.41
C LYS A 930 11.89 20.86 21.42
N ASP A 931 10.69 21.16 21.88
CA ASP A 931 9.92 20.27 22.73
C ASP A 931 9.69 18.96 21.96
N PHE A 932 10.17 17.89 22.56
CA PHE A 932 9.93 16.54 22.10
C PHE A 932 9.67 15.62 23.32
N SER A 933 8.88 16.15 24.26
CA SER A 933 8.31 15.42 25.38
C SER A 933 7.29 14.37 24.93
N ALA A 934 6.80 13.54 25.88
CA ALA A 934 5.84 12.49 25.60
C ALA A 934 4.57 13.04 24.90
N GLY A 935 4.24 12.46 23.75
CA GLY A 935 3.12 12.86 22.89
C GLY A 935 3.41 14.03 21.96
N ALA A 936 4.57 14.68 22.05
CA ALA A 936 4.93 15.79 21.18
C ALA A 936 5.34 15.32 19.78
N THR A 937 5.07 16.16 18.78
CA THR A 937 5.47 15.96 17.38
C THR A 937 6.40 17.08 16.94
N VAL A 938 7.51 16.72 16.29
CA VAL A 938 8.40 17.67 15.61
C VAL A 938 8.31 17.46 14.10
N ASN A 939 8.09 18.56 13.37
CA ASN A 939 8.07 18.59 11.91
C ASN A 939 9.36 19.21 11.38
N ALA A 940 10.15 18.45 10.65
CA ALA A 940 11.36 18.90 9.97
C ALA A 940 11.08 19.05 8.47
N GLN A 941 11.10 20.29 7.96
CA GLN A 941 10.98 20.52 6.51
C GLN A 941 12.35 20.30 5.86
N VAL A 942 12.48 19.22 5.09
CA VAL A 942 13.75 18.74 4.53
C VAL A 942 13.85 19.07 3.05
N MET A 943 15.05 18.94 2.48
CA MET A 943 15.33 19.13 1.07
C MET A 943 16.45 18.18 0.63
N TYR A 944 16.19 17.48 -0.48
CA TYR A 944 17.14 16.64 -1.21
C TYR A 944 16.79 16.64 -2.72
N TYR A 945 17.57 15.96 -3.56
CA TYR A 945 17.58 16.28 -4.99
C TYR A 945 17.13 15.17 -5.94
N MET A 946 17.26 13.90 -5.56
CA MET A 946 16.69 12.77 -6.31
C MET A 946 15.81 11.89 -5.43
N PRO A 947 14.88 11.11 -6.02
CA PRO A 947 13.98 10.27 -5.24
C PRO A 947 14.72 9.30 -4.31
N ILE A 948 14.08 9.00 -3.18
CA ILE A 948 14.52 8.01 -2.19
C ILE A 948 13.33 7.15 -1.77
N THR A 949 13.55 5.90 -1.38
CA THR A 949 12.63 5.19 -0.46
C THR A 949 13.13 5.29 0.98
N GLY A 950 12.27 4.96 1.94
CA GLY A 950 12.63 5.01 3.36
C GLY A 950 12.50 6.42 3.92
N PRO A 951 13.40 6.91 4.80
CA PRO A 951 14.70 6.35 5.23
C PRO A 951 14.63 5.05 6.07
N SER A 952 15.80 4.54 6.51
CA SER A 952 15.92 3.39 7.42
C SER A 952 17.00 3.60 8.49
N ASN A 953 17.15 2.65 9.43
CA ASN A 953 18.18 2.60 10.47
C ASN A 953 18.18 3.85 11.36
N PHE A 954 16.98 4.21 11.83
CA PHE A 954 16.75 5.35 12.67
C PHE A 954 17.34 5.15 14.07
N THR A 955 18.05 6.19 14.52
CA THR A 955 18.51 6.32 15.90
C THR A 955 18.17 7.68 16.45
N ILE A 956 17.93 7.77 17.75
CA ILE A 956 17.87 9.04 18.47
C ILE A 956 18.88 9.06 19.61
N GLU A 957 19.64 10.14 19.69
CA GLU A 957 20.68 10.37 20.69
C GLU A 957 20.30 11.53 21.60
N LYS A 958 20.32 11.29 22.91
CA LYS A 958 20.10 12.30 23.96
C LYS A 958 21.02 12.01 25.15
N ASP A 959 21.71 13.05 25.64
CA ASP A 959 22.60 12.99 26.80
C ASP A 959 23.65 11.87 26.74
N GLY A 960 24.21 11.63 25.54
CA GLY A 960 25.22 10.60 25.30
C GLY A 960 24.70 9.17 25.20
N LYS A 961 23.38 8.96 25.26
CA LYS A 961 22.75 7.66 25.03
C LYS A 961 22.01 7.63 23.69
N THR A 962 22.21 6.55 22.94
CA THR A 962 21.59 6.33 21.63
C THR A 962 20.57 5.20 21.71
N TYR A 963 19.41 5.40 21.09
CA TYR A 963 18.31 4.45 21.07
C TYR A 963 17.89 4.15 19.64
N ALA A 964 17.47 2.92 19.37
CA ALA A 964 16.83 2.53 18.12
C ALA A 964 15.37 2.99 18.09
N PHE A 965 14.76 3.03 16.91
CA PHE A 965 13.31 3.23 16.80
C PHE A 965 12.59 1.89 16.96
N LYS A 966 11.60 1.83 17.85
CA LYS A 966 10.81 0.62 18.09
C LYS A 966 10.05 0.14 16.85
N ALA A 967 9.70 1.05 15.94
CA ALA A 967 9.05 0.72 14.68
C ALA A 967 9.90 -0.20 13.77
N GLU A 968 11.23 -0.08 13.83
CA GLU A 968 12.14 -0.93 13.06
C GLU A 968 12.62 -2.15 13.86
N TYR A 969 12.73 -1.98 15.18
CA TYR A 969 13.27 -2.99 16.10
C TYR A 969 12.30 -3.26 17.26
N PRO A 970 11.10 -3.82 16.99
CA PRO A 970 10.05 -3.99 18.01
C PRO A 970 10.43 -4.97 19.13
N MET A 971 11.43 -5.83 18.88
CA MET A 971 11.92 -6.84 19.81
C MET A 971 12.91 -6.30 20.85
N LEU A 972 13.44 -5.08 20.68
CA LEU A 972 14.38 -4.50 21.64
C LEU A 972 13.67 -4.03 22.92
N PRO A 973 14.34 -4.12 24.08
CA PRO A 973 13.82 -3.54 25.32
C PRO A 973 13.51 -2.05 25.16
N GLY A 974 12.38 -1.62 25.72
CA GLY A 974 12.01 -0.21 25.77
C GLY A 974 12.94 0.57 26.71
N ALA A 975 13.37 1.76 26.27
CA ALA A 975 14.21 2.63 27.08
C ALA A 975 13.49 3.10 28.36
N THR A 976 14.16 2.96 29.51
CA THR A 976 13.63 3.42 30.81
C THR A 976 14.08 4.84 31.13
N PRO A 977 13.25 5.68 31.79
CA PRO A 977 13.69 6.97 32.32
C PRO A 977 14.82 6.78 33.35
N GLY A 978 16.06 7.04 32.94
CA GLY A 978 17.23 7.05 33.81
C GLY A 978 17.47 8.44 34.38
N ASP A 979 17.73 8.50 35.68
CA ASP A 979 18.12 9.65 36.48
C ASP A 979 19.32 10.39 35.88
N GLY A 980 19.10 11.65 35.49
CA GLY A 980 20.07 12.56 34.86
C GLY A 980 21.28 12.94 35.73
N THR A 981 22.02 11.96 36.24
CA THR A 981 23.33 12.13 36.88
C THR A 981 24.39 11.16 36.34
N GLY A 982 24.14 10.54 35.19
CA GLY A 982 25.16 9.83 34.43
C GLY A 982 26.18 10.82 33.86
N ASN A 983 27.34 10.90 34.53
CA ASN A 983 28.56 11.57 34.08
C ASN A 983 28.81 11.31 32.57
N PRO A 984 29.13 12.33 31.76
CA PRO A 984 29.31 12.17 30.33
C PRO A 984 30.67 11.52 30.06
N ASP A 985 30.69 10.20 30.01
CA ASP A 985 31.72 9.42 29.36
C ASP A 985 31.17 7.99 29.22
N ASN A 986 30.68 7.64 28.03
CA ASN A 986 30.68 6.26 27.54
C ASN A 986 30.26 6.19 26.06
N GLY A 987 31.19 6.61 25.19
CA GLY A 987 31.39 5.97 23.91
C GLY A 987 32.65 5.11 24.01
N GLY A 988 32.49 3.79 24.14
CA GLY A 988 33.54 2.80 23.88
C GLY A 988 34.64 2.64 24.93
N GLY A 989 34.29 2.23 26.14
CA GLY A 989 35.20 1.55 27.05
C GLY A 989 34.64 0.16 27.36
N ASP A 990 35.37 -0.90 26.99
CA ASP A 990 35.27 -2.23 27.63
C ASP A 990 35.06 -2.00 29.13
N PRO A 991 34.13 -2.71 29.83
CA PRO A 991 33.84 -2.37 31.21
C PRO A 991 35.15 -2.47 31.97
N VAL A 992 35.65 -1.31 32.43
CA VAL A 992 36.81 -1.24 33.31
C VAL A 992 36.32 -1.75 34.65
N GLY A 993 36.16 -3.06 34.72
CA GLY A 993 35.98 -3.79 35.95
C GLY A 993 37.23 -3.60 36.80
N THR A 994 37.06 -3.70 38.10
CA THR A 994 38.15 -4.09 39.00
C THR A 994 38.88 -5.28 38.37
N CYS A 995 40.21 -5.35 38.42
CA CYS A 995 41.00 -6.44 37.83
C CYS A 995 40.78 -7.83 38.49
N GLU A 996 39.55 -8.16 38.89
CA GLU A 996 39.14 -9.46 39.42
C GLU A 996 39.33 -10.53 38.34
N GLY A 997 40.20 -11.50 38.65
CA GLY A 997 40.54 -12.61 37.75
C GLY A 997 41.79 -12.40 36.88
N VAL A 998 42.42 -11.22 36.91
CA VAL A 998 43.70 -10.96 36.23
C VAL A 998 44.86 -11.20 37.20
N ASP A 999 45.82 -12.07 36.85
CA ASP A 999 47.04 -12.30 37.66
C ASP A 999 48.06 -11.18 37.44
N ILE A 1000 47.83 -10.07 38.12
CA ILE A 1000 48.58 -8.81 38.01
C ILE A 1000 50.08 -9.02 38.26
N ALA A 1001 50.47 -10.01 39.07
CA ALA A 1001 51.87 -10.28 39.40
C ALA A 1001 52.69 -10.75 38.19
N THR A 1002 52.02 -11.20 37.11
CA THR A 1002 52.66 -11.70 35.89
C THR A 1002 52.73 -10.66 34.76
N ILE A 1003 52.09 -9.51 34.94
CA ILE A 1003 52.02 -8.46 33.92
C ILE A 1003 53.23 -7.51 34.04
N PRO A 1004 54.00 -7.27 32.97
CA PRO A 1004 55.13 -6.34 32.99
C PRO A 1004 54.71 -4.91 33.37
N VAL A 1005 55.52 -4.23 34.19
CA VAL A 1005 55.27 -2.85 34.64
C VAL A 1005 56.09 -1.88 33.80
N TYR A 1006 55.43 -0.85 33.23
CA TYR A 1006 56.10 0.21 32.47
C TYR A 1006 57.24 0.84 33.30
N PRO A 1007 58.45 1.07 32.75
CA PRO A 1007 58.82 1.03 31.32
C PRO A 1007 59.36 -0.31 30.80
N ASN A 1008 59.21 -1.42 31.53
CA ASN A 1008 59.70 -2.72 31.08
C ASN A 1008 58.68 -3.39 30.15
N PHE A 1009 58.84 -3.13 28.85
CA PHE A 1009 57.98 -3.66 27.82
C PHE A 1009 57.97 -5.21 27.71
N PRO A 1010 56.83 -5.82 27.36
CA PRO A 1010 56.66 -7.27 27.32
C PRO A 1010 57.52 -7.97 26.25
N GLN A 1011 57.80 -7.31 25.13
CA GLN A 1011 58.63 -7.89 24.06
C GLN A 1011 60.08 -7.43 24.17
N THR A 1012 61.01 -8.34 23.88
CA THR A 1012 62.45 -8.05 23.93
C THR A 1012 63.04 -7.74 22.57
N ASP A 1013 64.10 -6.92 22.54
CA ASP A 1013 64.96 -6.76 21.37
C ASP A 1013 65.82 -8.02 21.12
N TRP A 1014 66.65 -7.98 20.08
CA TRP A 1014 67.55 -9.06 19.70
C TRP A 1014 68.64 -9.37 20.75
N ALA A 1015 68.86 -8.47 21.71
CA ALA A 1015 69.77 -8.65 22.84
C ALA A 1015 69.06 -9.11 24.13
N GLY A 1016 67.74 -9.33 24.06
CA GLY A 1016 66.92 -9.79 25.19
C GLY A 1016 66.45 -8.68 26.13
N ASN A 1017 66.59 -7.40 25.77
CA ASN A 1017 66.14 -6.28 26.59
C ASN A 1017 64.69 -5.90 26.26
N PRO A 1018 63.84 -5.57 27.25
CA PRO A 1018 62.51 -5.01 27.02
C PRO A 1018 62.53 -3.85 26.01
N SER A 1019 61.67 -3.89 24.99
CA SER A 1019 61.75 -2.98 23.84
C SER A 1019 60.41 -2.38 23.41
N HIS A 1020 59.34 -3.18 23.30
CA HIS A 1020 58.04 -2.74 22.79
C HIS A 1020 56.90 -3.66 23.25
N ALA A 1021 55.65 -3.25 23.00
CA ALA A 1021 54.48 -4.09 23.11
C ALA A 1021 53.90 -4.38 21.73
N ALA A 1022 53.44 -5.61 21.50
CA ALA A 1022 52.70 -6.02 20.33
C ALA A 1022 51.18 -5.95 20.58
N ALA A 1023 50.38 -6.03 19.51
CA ALA A 1023 48.92 -6.02 19.60
C ALA A 1023 48.44 -7.12 20.57
N GLY A 1024 47.68 -6.71 21.60
CA GLY A 1024 47.13 -7.61 22.61
C GLY A 1024 47.97 -7.77 23.87
N ASP A 1025 49.22 -7.31 23.90
CA ASP A 1025 50.06 -7.36 25.09
C ASP A 1025 49.50 -6.49 26.22
N LEU A 1026 49.59 -6.99 27.46
CA LEU A 1026 49.18 -6.28 28.67
C LEU A 1026 50.37 -5.63 29.36
N MET A 1027 50.17 -4.44 29.94
CA MET A 1027 51.17 -3.74 30.72
C MET A 1027 50.55 -2.97 31.89
N SER A 1028 51.19 -3.02 33.06
CA SER A 1028 50.78 -2.28 34.26
C SER A 1028 51.42 -0.90 34.28
N HIS A 1029 50.62 0.15 34.47
CA HIS A 1029 51.09 1.53 34.60
C HIS A 1029 50.09 2.36 35.41
N ASN A 1030 50.55 3.25 36.31
CA ASN A 1030 49.71 4.17 37.11
C ASN A 1030 48.45 3.55 37.76
N ASN A 1031 48.62 2.40 38.42
CA ASN A 1031 47.54 1.68 39.11
C ASN A 1031 46.41 1.19 38.17
N ALA A 1032 46.78 0.84 36.94
CA ALA A 1032 45.89 0.27 35.94
C ALA A 1032 46.65 -0.70 35.01
N ILE A 1033 45.89 -1.60 34.35
CA ILE A 1033 46.38 -2.49 33.31
C ILE A 1033 45.89 -1.98 31.96
N TYR A 1034 46.82 -1.86 31.00
CA TYR A 1034 46.55 -1.42 29.64
C TYR A 1034 46.87 -2.53 28.64
N LYS A 1035 46.11 -2.60 27.54
CA LYS A 1035 46.31 -3.52 26.42
C LYS A 1035 46.74 -2.74 25.17
N ALA A 1036 47.86 -3.11 24.56
CA ALA A 1036 48.32 -2.47 23.32
C ALA A 1036 47.39 -2.84 22.14
N LYS A 1037 46.96 -1.84 21.35
CA LYS A 1037 46.12 -2.07 20.16
C LYS A 1037 46.92 -2.58 18.97
N TRP A 1038 48.18 -2.16 18.86
CA TRP A 1038 49.13 -2.52 17.81
C TRP A 1038 50.56 -2.42 18.36
N TRP A 1039 51.57 -2.62 17.50
CA TRP A 1039 52.98 -2.45 17.88
C TRP A 1039 53.23 -1.02 18.41
N THR A 1040 53.75 -0.90 19.63
CA THR A 1040 54.03 0.42 20.21
C THR A 1040 55.18 0.41 21.21
N THR A 1041 55.88 1.55 21.29
CA THR A 1041 56.88 1.87 22.32
C THR A 1041 56.46 3.07 23.16
N SER A 1042 55.20 3.50 23.05
CA SER A 1042 54.68 4.66 23.79
C SER A 1042 54.25 4.28 25.20
N GLU A 1043 54.21 5.27 26.10
CA GLU A 1043 53.80 5.09 27.50
C GLU A 1043 52.32 4.69 27.61
N PRO A 1044 51.97 3.59 28.31
CA PRO A 1044 50.58 3.17 28.46
C PRO A 1044 49.70 4.23 29.10
N GLY A 1045 48.58 4.54 28.46
CA GLY A 1045 47.59 5.52 28.92
C GLY A 1045 47.88 6.97 28.54
N VAL A 1046 48.98 7.27 27.83
CA VAL A 1046 49.31 8.63 27.36
C VAL A 1046 48.93 8.85 25.89
N THR A 1047 48.93 7.80 25.08
CA THR A 1047 48.64 7.84 23.64
C THR A 1047 47.47 6.92 23.28
N ALA A 1048 46.94 7.07 22.07
CA ALA A 1048 45.84 6.24 21.57
C ALA A 1048 46.24 4.78 21.23
N ASP A 1049 47.53 4.44 21.34
CA ASP A 1049 48.09 3.10 21.08
C ASP A 1049 47.63 2.05 22.11
N TRP A 1050 47.10 2.50 23.24
CA TRP A 1050 46.72 1.67 24.37
C TRP A 1050 45.22 1.74 24.64
N THR A 1051 44.66 0.62 25.12
CA THR A 1051 43.30 0.55 25.66
C THR A 1051 43.41 0.27 27.15
N LEU A 1052 42.72 1.03 28.00
CA LEU A 1052 42.62 0.70 29.42
C LEU A 1052 41.84 -0.60 29.57
N SER A 1053 42.46 -1.62 30.15
CA SER A 1053 41.85 -2.94 30.33
C SER A 1053 41.14 -3.07 31.67
N CYS A 1054 41.76 -2.62 32.77
CA CYS A 1054 41.16 -2.61 34.11
C CYS A 1054 41.95 -1.68 35.05
N SER A 1055 41.37 -1.30 36.20
CA SER A 1055 42.04 -0.53 37.26
C SER A 1055 42.41 -1.45 38.45
N LEU A 1056 43.61 -1.25 39.02
CA LEU A 1056 44.21 -2.08 40.08
C LEU A 1056 43.79 -1.70 41.50
#